data_AF-A0A931T3J5-F1
#
_entry.id   AF-A0A931T3J5-F1
#
_cell.length_a   1.000
_cell.length_b   1.000
_cell.length_c   1.000
_cell.angle_alpha   90.00
_cell.angle_beta   90.00
_cell.angle_gamma   90.00
#
_symmetry.space_group_name_H-M   'P 1'
#
loop_
_entity.id
_entity.type
_entity.pdbx_description
1 polymer ?
#
loop_
_entity_poly.entity_id
_entity_poly.type
_entity_poly.pdbx_seq_one_letter_code
_entity_poly.pdbx_strand_id
1 'polypeptide(L)'
;MQPNQNVKHALLIGSVAVLLALLAAPFAAAQGAAATEAEDQDPCLECHAAAADAVEKQHQIDGDTWGASLHGQAGIGCASCHAGHDEFPHKASDPWKPCAECHEDAVTAFATSVHAKAKNTPGAPKINCAMCHGNLHEVKSSSDESSPTHPKKMPATCGACHANPDLAVRGGIKLVQPLAAYQASVHARAVAKGEHAATCTDCHGSHGILPGADPASQVNHQRVPETCGTCHAEIATQYQASVHGVASAAGKRESPVCTDCHGEHKIIEPARPDSPVYASNVPKLTCGRCHGDLRLSEKFGLDGENVAAYEDSFHGLASRSGSQTVANCASCHGVHDILPSSDKRSHVHKENLAKTCGSCHPGAGDKYALGPVHTLPQDKAGAHPVVYWVRVAYIWLIWMTIVGMLLHNFLDLRRKALWPIPRPVVQVRDRPVRLMLPFRIAHGVLALSFITLVITGFALKYPESWWAAPLLGLEEKVALRGWLHRGAAVAMLLAFAFHFAHVIVDRKARAIIMGMLPSLHDVHEVKEKFRWYFGKRADMPKSPPLSYVEKMEYLALVWGTIVMALTGFMLWFNNWTLSNFPKWVSDLSTVIHFYEAILATLAILVWHFYFVFLDPLVYPLDTAFLTGREVPGRSLEREYPQEENDEESCEPEDAEA
;
A
#
# COMPACT_ATOMS: atom_id res chain seq x y z
N MET A 1 5.85 -11.28 20.44
CA MET A 1 6.25 -12.43 21.29
C MET A 1 5.34 -12.47 22.51
N GLN A 2 4.49 -13.49 22.55
CA GLN A 2 3.64 -14.07 23.60
C GLN A 2 2.24 -14.40 23.04
N PRO A 3 1.63 -15.52 23.48
CA PRO A 3 1.08 -16.49 22.53
C PRO A 3 -0.44 -16.66 22.59
N ASN A 4 -0.91 -17.25 21.49
CA ASN A 4 -2.26 -17.69 21.17
C ASN A 4 -2.83 -18.67 22.22
N GLN A 5 -4.04 -18.40 22.72
CA GLN A 5 -4.83 -19.29 23.57
C GLN A 5 -6.03 -19.75 22.75
N ASN A 6 -6.02 -21.01 22.31
CA ASN A 6 -7.25 -21.69 21.96
C ASN A 6 -7.09 -23.20 22.12
N VAL A 7 -8.20 -23.78 22.58
CA VAL A 7 -8.58 -25.21 22.57
C VAL A 7 -8.04 -26.07 23.71
N LYS A 8 -8.89 -26.12 24.75
CA LYS A 8 -9.04 -27.24 25.69
C LYS A 8 -9.46 -28.50 24.93
N HIS A 9 -8.64 -29.55 24.93
CA HIS A 9 -9.08 -30.94 24.81
C HIS A 9 -8.26 -31.76 25.81
N ALA A 10 -8.92 -32.25 26.86
CA ALA A 10 -8.34 -33.11 27.87
C ALA A 10 -8.64 -34.57 27.50
N LEU A 11 -7.57 -35.29 27.17
CA LEU A 11 -7.35 -36.72 27.45
C LEU A 11 -7.69 -37.03 28.93
N LEU A 12 -8.20 -38.19 29.34
CA LEU A 12 -7.66 -39.55 29.23
C LEU A 12 -8.71 -40.51 29.84
N ILE A 13 -8.72 -41.77 29.39
CA ILE A 13 -8.48 -42.99 30.19
C ILE A 13 -8.92 -44.18 29.32
N GLY A 14 -7.94 -45.01 28.95
CA GLY A 14 -8.19 -46.32 28.36
C GLY A 14 -8.46 -47.37 29.44
N SER A 15 -9.10 -48.46 29.04
CA SER A 15 -8.66 -49.86 29.25
C SER A 15 -9.86 -50.82 29.23
N VAL A 16 -9.57 -52.02 28.73
CA VAL A 16 -10.28 -53.30 28.97
C VAL A 16 -11.43 -53.65 28.01
N ALA A 17 -11.03 -54.31 26.92
CA ALA A 17 -11.78 -55.40 26.32
C ALA A 17 -12.01 -56.51 27.36
N VAL A 18 -13.21 -57.13 27.38
CA VAL A 18 -13.46 -58.57 27.70
C VAL A 18 -14.97 -58.84 27.87
N LEU A 19 -15.46 -59.79 27.08
CA LEU A 19 -16.58 -60.72 27.33
C LEU A 19 -18.00 -60.16 27.62
N LEU A 20 -18.92 -60.33 26.65
CA LEU A 20 -20.07 -61.25 26.71
C LEU A 20 -21.14 -60.86 25.68
N ALA A 21 -21.07 -61.45 24.49
CA ALA A 21 -22.22 -61.63 23.61
C ALA A 21 -22.25 -63.11 23.22
N LEU A 22 -22.80 -63.93 24.12
CA LEU A 22 -23.23 -65.29 23.86
C LEU A 22 -24.74 -65.30 23.96
N LEU A 23 -25.41 -65.20 22.81
CA LEU A 23 -26.64 -65.94 22.50
C LEU A 23 -26.77 -65.96 20.97
N ALA A 24 -26.15 -67.00 20.41
CA ALA A 24 -26.37 -67.44 19.06
C ALA A 24 -27.72 -68.16 18.97
N ALA A 25 -28.51 -67.87 17.95
CA ALA A 25 -28.82 -68.89 16.96
C ALA A 25 -29.24 -68.25 15.62
N PRO A 26 -28.85 -68.86 14.48
CA PRO A 26 -29.00 -68.31 13.13
C PRO A 26 -30.18 -68.98 12.40
N PHE A 27 -30.60 -68.46 11.24
CA PHE A 27 -30.88 -69.24 10.01
C PHE A 27 -31.45 -68.34 8.91
N ALA A 28 -31.09 -68.68 7.67
CA ALA A 28 -31.64 -68.27 6.37
C ALA A 28 -31.22 -66.90 5.79
N ALA A 29 -30.16 -66.97 4.99
CA ALA A 29 -30.06 -66.21 3.76
C ALA A 29 -31.09 -66.73 2.74
N ALA A 30 -31.71 -65.83 1.97
CA ALA A 30 -31.79 -65.86 0.50
C ALA A 30 -33.04 -65.10 -0.01
N GLN A 31 -32.76 -63.96 -0.65
CA GLN A 31 -33.26 -63.55 -1.97
C GLN A 31 -34.73 -63.76 -2.31
N GLY A 32 -35.38 -62.62 -2.58
CA GLY A 32 -36.62 -62.55 -3.33
C GLY A 32 -36.97 -61.09 -3.53
N ALA A 33 -36.35 -60.48 -4.55
CA ALA A 33 -36.77 -59.19 -5.07
C ALA A 33 -38.25 -59.29 -5.46
N ALA A 34 -39.12 -58.62 -4.71
CA ALA A 34 -40.43 -58.24 -5.18
C ALA A 34 -40.28 -56.83 -5.76
N ALA A 35 -39.91 -56.78 -7.03
CA ALA A 35 -40.18 -55.62 -7.86
C ALA A 35 -41.70 -55.40 -7.81
N THR A 36 -42.12 -54.27 -7.24
CA THR A 36 -43.50 -53.82 -7.41
C THR A 36 -43.67 -53.46 -8.88
N GLU A 37 -44.63 -54.13 -9.51
CA GLU A 37 -45.06 -53.92 -10.88
C GLU A 37 -45.48 -52.48 -11.13
N ALA A 38 -45.03 -51.98 -12.29
CA ALA A 38 -45.42 -50.79 -13.03
C ALA A 38 -46.65 -50.00 -12.53
N GLU A 39 -46.36 -48.83 -11.97
CA GLU A 39 -47.27 -47.70 -11.82
C GLU A 39 -47.36 -47.01 -13.20
N ASP A 40 -48.57 -46.88 -13.76
CA ASP A 40 -48.97 -46.17 -15.00
C ASP A 40 -47.81 -45.66 -15.88
N GLN A 41 -47.25 -46.54 -16.72
CA GLN A 41 -46.36 -46.09 -17.79
C GLN A 41 -47.22 -45.39 -18.84
N ASP A 42 -46.87 -44.14 -19.17
CA ASP A 42 -47.52 -43.38 -20.23
C ASP A 42 -47.61 -44.24 -21.51
N PRO A 43 -48.80 -44.43 -22.12
CA PRO A 43 -48.97 -45.29 -23.28
C PRO A 43 -48.02 -44.98 -24.44
N CYS A 44 -47.53 -43.75 -24.54
CA CYS A 44 -46.53 -43.37 -25.54
C CYS A 44 -45.19 -44.11 -25.34
N LEU A 45 -44.80 -44.41 -24.10
CA LEU A 45 -43.54 -45.09 -23.78
C LEU A 45 -43.54 -46.57 -24.19
N GLU A 46 -44.70 -47.19 -24.40
CA GLU A 46 -44.76 -48.57 -24.91
C GLU A 46 -44.11 -48.71 -26.29
N CYS A 47 -44.20 -47.68 -27.13
CA CYS A 47 -43.61 -47.67 -28.48
C CYS A 47 -42.37 -46.77 -28.60
N HIS A 48 -42.26 -45.73 -27.77
CA HIS A 48 -41.15 -44.75 -27.82
C HIS A 48 -40.02 -45.03 -26.81
N ALA A 49 -40.11 -46.04 -25.96
CA ALA A 49 -39.01 -46.43 -25.07
C ALA A 49 -37.75 -46.84 -25.87
N ALA A 50 -36.57 -46.83 -25.23
CA ALA A 50 -35.31 -47.30 -25.80
C ALA A 50 -35.23 -48.85 -25.96
N ALA A 51 -36.32 -49.51 -26.35
CA ALA A 51 -36.41 -50.95 -26.59
C ALA A 51 -36.00 -51.33 -28.02
N ALA A 52 -35.64 -52.60 -28.24
CA ALA A 52 -35.10 -53.10 -29.52
C ALA A 52 -36.13 -53.09 -30.69
N ASP A 53 -37.40 -52.98 -30.35
CA ASP A 53 -38.61 -52.98 -31.18
C ASP A 53 -39.27 -51.60 -31.30
N ALA A 54 -38.64 -50.56 -30.73
CA ALA A 54 -39.12 -49.19 -30.79
C ALA A 54 -39.01 -48.56 -32.19
N VAL A 55 -39.80 -47.50 -32.40
CA VAL A 55 -39.77 -46.65 -33.61
C VAL A 55 -38.35 -46.12 -33.86
N GLU A 56 -38.07 -45.64 -35.08
CA GLU A 56 -36.76 -45.10 -35.51
C GLU A 56 -35.98 -44.41 -34.37
N LYS A 57 -34.68 -44.72 -34.24
CA LYS A 57 -33.80 -44.25 -33.13
C LYS A 57 -33.92 -42.76 -32.78
N GLN A 58 -34.30 -41.92 -33.75
CA GLN A 58 -34.46 -40.47 -33.57
C GLN A 58 -35.68 -40.06 -32.73
N HIS A 59 -36.61 -40.98 -32.44
CA HIS A 59 -37.83 -40.73 -31.67
C HIS A 59 -37.90 -41.54 -30.36
N GLN A 60 -36.77 -42.10 -29.93
CA GLN A 60 -36.69 -42.87 -28.68
C GLN A 60 -36.51 -41.94 -27.48
N ILE A 61 -37.21 -42.26 -26.39
CA ILE A 61 -37.14 -41.60 -25.09
C ILE A 61 -36.80 -42.69 -24.07
N ASP A 62 -35.85 -42.41 -23.20
CA ASP A 62 -35.54 -43.32 -22.09
C ASP A 62 -36.59 -43.13 -20.98
N GLY A 63 -37.43 -44.14 -20.75
CA GLY A 63 -38.53 -44.07 -19.78
C GLY A 63 -38.07 -43.84 -18.34
N ASP A 64 -36.93 -44.42 -17.95
CA ASP A 64 -36.34 -44.23 -16.63
C ASP A 64 -35.84 -42.78 -16.47
N THR A 65 -35.21 -42.23 -17.49
CA THR A 65 -34.74 -40.83 -17.50
C THR A 65 -35.92 -39.85 -17.48
N TRP A 66 -37.01 -40.14 -18.21
CA TRP A 66 -38.23 -39.36 -18.13
C TRP A 66 -38.85 -39.40 -16.73
N GLY A 67 -39.02 -40.59 -16.15
CA GLY A 67 -39.55 -40.76 -14.81
C GLY A 67 -38.71 -40.04 -13.74
N ALA A 68 -37.40 -39.95 -13.96
CA ALA A 68 -36.49 -39.19 -13.10
C ALA A 68 -36.50 -37.67 -13.33
N SER A 69 -37.06 -37.17 -14.43
CA SER A 69 -37.18 -35.73 -14.71
C SER A 69 -38.23 -35.06 -13.82
N LEU A 70 -38.17 -33.73 -13.68
CA LEU A 70 -39.17 -32.98 -12.91
C LEU A 70 -40.59 -33.10 -13.49
N HIS A 71 -40.74 -33.18 -14.81
CA HIS A 71 -42.06 -33.32 -15.43
C HIS A 71 -42.62 -34.73 -15.23
N GLY A 72 -41.76 -35.76 -15.34
CA GLY A 72 -42.14 -37.15 -15.02
C GLY A 72 -42.50 -37.32 -13.54
N GLN A 73 -41.68 -36.77 -12.63
CA GLN A 73 -41.97 -36.77 -11.18
C GLN A 73 -43.25 -35.98 -10.83
N ALA A 74 -43.61 -34.97 -11.62
CA ALA A 74 -44.86 -34.22 -11.47
C ALA A 74 -46.08 -34.94 -12.07
N GLY A 75 -45.91 -36.13 -12.67
CA GLY A 75 -46.98 -36.91 -13.27
C GLY A 75 -47.54 -36.30 -14.56
N ILE A 76 -46.77 -35.45 -15.25
CA ILE A 76 -47.18 -34.88 -16.53
C ILE A 76 -47.02 -35.97 -17.59
N GLY A 77 -48.11 -36.36 -18.27
CA GLY A 77 -48.04 -37.32 -19.39
C GLY A 77 -47.53 -36.71 -20.69
N CYS A 78 -46.99 -37.53 -21.59
CA CYS A 78 -46.44 -37.15 -22.90
C CYS A 78 -47.44 -36.35 -23.75
N ALA A 79 -48.73 -36.75 -23.75
CA ALA A 79 -49.81 -36.07 -24.47
C ALA A 79 -50.09 -34.64 -23.99
N SER A 80 -49.67 -34.29 -22.77
CA SER A 80 -49.80 -32.93 -22.23
C SER A 80 -48.91 -31.94 -22.99
N CYS A 81 -47.81 -32.42 -23.56
CA CYS A 81 -46.89 -31.63 -24.38
C CYS A 81 -47.05 -31.94 -25.88
N HIS A 82 -47.25 -33.21 -26.26
CA HIS A 82 -47.38 -33.65 -27.64
C HIS A 82 -48.86 -33.86 -28.02
N ALA A 83 -49.48 -32.80 -28.54
CA ALA A 83 -50.89 -32.84 -28.95
C ALA A 83 -51.10 -33.54 -30.31
N GLY A 84 -52.27 -34.16 -30.50
CA GLY A 84 -52.78 -34.59 -31.80
C GLY A 84 -52.31 -35.97 -32.29
N HIS A 85 -52.24 -36.96 -31.40
CA HIS A 85 -51.84 -38.33 -31.73
C HIS A 85 -52.96 -39.34 -31.47
N ASP A 86 -53.98 -39.31 -32.33
CA ASP A 86 -55.15 -40.20 -32.23
C ASP A 86 -55.05 -41.39 -33.21
N GLU A 87 -54.03 -41.41 -34.07
CA GLU A 87 -53.81 -42.39 -35.14
C GLU A 87 -52.40 -42.98 -35.08
N PHE A 88 -52.26 -44.31 -35.24
CA PHE A 88 -50.97 -45.01 -35.27
C PHE A 88 -50.74 -45.68 -36.63
N PRO A 89 -49.54 -45.53 -37.26
CA PRO A 89 -48.42 -44.68 -36.86
C PRO A 89 -48.69 -43.18 -37.08
N HIS A 90 -48.33 -42.33 -36.11
CA HIS A 90 -48.47 -40.88 -36.21
C HIS A 90 -47.20 -40.22 -36.78
N LYS A 91 -47.37 -39.03 -37.38
CA LYS A 91 -46.24 -38.16 -37.77
C LYS A 91 -45.62 -37.53 -36.53
N ALA A 92 -44.33 -37.22 -36.59
CA ALA A 92 -43.64 -36.45 -35.56
C ALA A 92 -44.41 -35.14 -35.27
N SER A 93 -44.69 -34.88 -34.00
CA SER A 93 -45.45 -33.69 -33.60
C SER A 93 -44.61 -32.43 -33.77
N ASP A 94 -45.12 -31.55 -34.63
CA ASP A 94 -44.88 -30.12 -34.53
C ASP A 94 -46.25 -29.43 -34.76
N PRO A 95 -46.75 -28.59 -33.83
CA PRO A 95 -46.09 -28.11 -32.62
C PRO A 95 -46.55 -28.81 -31.32
N TRP A 96 -45.59 -29.03 -30.42
CA TRP A 96 -45.80 -29.29 -28.99
C TRP A 96 -46.40 -28.06 -28.29
N LYS A 97 -47.12 -28.28 -27.18
CA LYS A 97 -47.78 -27.22 -26.43
C LYS A 97 -46.80 -26.15 -25.94
N PRO A 98 -47.14 -24.85 -26.02
CA PRO A 98 -46.27 -23.79 -25.54
C PRO A 98 -46.02 -23.88 -24.03
N CYS A 99 -44.78 -23.68 -23.60
CA CYS A 99 -44.43 -23.65 -22.18
C CYS A 99 -45.25 -22.65 -21.36
N ALA A 100 -45.79 -21.61 -21.99
CA ALA A 100 -46.59 -20.57 -21.34
C ALA A 100 -47.90 -21.11 -20.74
N GLU A 101 -48.44 -22.24 -21.22
CA GLU A 101 -49.65 -22.84 -20.64
C GLU A 101 -49.44 -23.30 -19.18
N CYS A 102 -48.20 -23.65 -18.80
CA CYS A 102 -47.86 -24.09 -17.44
C CYS A 102 -46.83 -23.18 -16.73
N HIS A 103 -46.04 -22.42 -17.47
CA HIS A 103 -44.96 -21.56 -16.97
C HIS A 103 -45.13 -20.10 -17.42
N GLU A 104 -46.36 -19.58 -17.32
CA GLU A 104 -46.72 -18.23 -17.77
C GLU A 104 -45.76 -17.15 -17.26
N ASP A 105 -45.46 -17.16 -15.95
CA ASP A 105 -44.58 -16.17 -15.31
C ASP A 105 -43.15 -16.21 -15.88
N ALA A 106 -42.57 -17.41 -16.01
CA ALA A 106 -41.22 -17.58 -16.50
C ALA A 106 -41.11 -17.19 -17.99
N VAL A 107 -42.11 -17.54 -18.79
CA VAL A 107 -42.17 -17.17 -20.21
C VAL A 107 -42.34 -15.66 -20.38
N THR A 108 -43.21 -15.05 -19.57
CA THR A 108 -43.44 -13.60 -19.58
C THR A 108 -42.18 -12.85 -19.15
N ALA A 109 -41.52 -13.28 -18.07
CA ALA A 109 -40.24 -12.73 -17.64
C ALA A 109 -39.17 -12.86 -18.73
N PHE A 110 -39.04 -14.05 -19.33
CA PHE A 110 -38.08 -14.29 -20.41
C PHE A 110 -38.32 -13.38 -21.61
N ALA A 111 -39.58 -13.15 -22.01
CA ALA A 111 -39.93 -12.29 -23.13
C ALA A 111 -39.43 -10.84 -22.97
N THR A 112 -39.29 -10.35 -21.73
CA THR A 112 -38.74 -9.00 -21.44
C THR A 112 -37.21 -8.95 -21.49
N SER A 113 -36.54 -10.10 -21.39
CA SER A 113 -35.10 -10.20 -21.22
C SER A 113 -34.30 -9.81 -22.46
N VAL A 114 -33.02 -9.52 -22.25
CA VAL A 114 -32.04 -9.33 -23.34
C VAL A 114 -31.87 -10.60 -24.19
N HIS A 115 -32.06 -11.78 -23.61
CA HIS A 115 -31.95 -13.05 -24.33
C HIS A 115 -33.10 -13.27 -25.31
N ALA A 116 -34.33 -12.93 -24.93
CA ALA A 116 -35.47 -12.97 -25.87
C ALA A 116 -35.33 -11.95 -26.99
N LYS A 117 -34.72 -10.79 -26.71
CA LYS A 117 -34.47 -9.74 -27.72
C LYS A 117 -33.30 -10.08 -28.65
N ALA A 118 -32.34 -10.90 -28.20
CA ALA A 118 -31.18 -11.31 -28.98
C ALA A 118 -31.54 -12.07 -30.27
N LYS A 119 -32.74 -12.65 -30.37
CA LYS A 119 -33.24 -13.29 -31.61
C LYS A 119 -33.27 -12.34 -32.81
N ASN A 120 -33.33 -11.02 -32.56
CA ASN A 120 -33.34 -9.99 -33.58
C ASN A 120 -31.93 -9.47 -33.91
N THR A 121 -30.89 -9.97 -33.24
CA THR A 121 -29.50 -9.55 -33.45
C THR A 121 -28.83 -10.46 -34.48
N PRO A 122 -28.36 -9.91 -35.63
CA PRO A 122 -27.70 -10.72 -36.66
C PRO A 122 -26.49 -11.48 -36.11
N GLY A 123 -26.49 -12.81 -36.28
CA GLY A 123 -25.39 -13.67 -35.86
C GLY A 123 -25.33 -13.98 -34.36
N ALA A 124 -26.34 -13.58 -33.57
CA ALA A 124 -26.51 -14.04 -32.20
C ALA A 124 -27.31 -15.37 -32.15
N PRO A 125 -27.02 -16.26 -31.19
CA PRO A 125 -27.79 -17.49 -31.01
C PRO A 125 -29.24 -17.19 -30.63
N LYS A 126 -30.18 -17.97 -31.19
CA LYS A 126 -31.59 -17.91 -30.84
C LYS A 126 -31.81 -18.61 -29.49
N ILE A 127 -31.71 -17.85 -28.40
CA ILE A 127 -31.83 -18.38 -27.04
C ILE A 127 -33.26 -18.89 -26.79
N ASN A 128 -33.37 -20.10 -26.23
CA ASN A 128 -34.61 -20.71 -25.78
C ASN A 128 -34.44 -21.39 -24.41
N CYS A 129 -35.53 -21.89 -23.82
CA CYS A 129 -35.53 -22.48 -22.47
C CYS A 129 -34.58 -23.68 -22.34
N ALA A 130 -34.56 -24.56 -23.34
CA ALA A 130 -33.75 -25.79 -23.35
C ALA A 130 -32.24 -25.51 -23.35
N MET A 131 -31.80 -24.36 -23.88
CA MET A 131 -30.39 -23.97 -23.82
C MET A 131 -29.87 -23.71 -22.39
N CYS A 132 -30.77 -23.45 -21.45
CA CYS A 132 -30.43 -23.25 -20.04
C CYS A 132 -30.89 -24.40 -19.14
N HIS A 133 -32.02 -25.05 -19.46
CA HIS A 133 -32.60 -26.13 -18.66
C HIS A 133 -32.17 -27.54 -19.12
N GLY A 134 -31.60 -27.66 -20.32
CA GLY A 134 -31.24 -28.93 -20.93
C GLY A 134 -32.40 -29.57 -21.70
N ASN A 135 -32.31 -30.89 -21.91
CA ASN A 135 -33.38 -31.67 -22.54
C ASN A 135 -34.63 -31.65 -21.65
N LEU A 136 -35.79 -31.34 -22.24
CA LEU A 136 -37.07 -31.25 -21.53
C LEU A 136 -37.58 -32.61 -21.04
N HIS A 137 -37.14 -33.70 -21.67
CA HIS A 137 -37.40 -35.07 -21.21
C HIS A 137 -36.49 -35.49 -20.05
N GLU A 138 -35.50 -34.68 -19.68
CA GLU A 138 -34.49 -35.00 -18.67
C GLU A 138 -34.28 -33.83 -17.70
N VAL A 139 -35.21 -32.87 -17.67
CA VAL A 139 -35.05 -31.63 -16.93
C VAL A 139 -34.99 -31.92 -15.42
N LYS A 140 -34.00 -31.33 -14.74
CA LYS A 140 -33.72 -31.55 -13.32
C LYS A 140 -33.86 -30.28 -12.50
N SER A 141 -34.20 -30.46 -11.23
CA SER A 141 -34.24 -29.36 -10.25
C SER A 141 -32.91 -28.62 -10.17
N SER A 142 -32.95 -27.31 -9.96
CA SER A 142 -31.76 -26.50 -9.73
C SER A 142 -31.00 -26.90 -8.45
N SER A 143 -31.60 -27.69 -7.57
CA SER A 143 -30.94 -28.27 -6.39
C SER A 143 -30.15 -29.54 -6.70
N ASP A 144 -30.35 -30.17 -7.86
CA ASP A 144 -29.58 -31.33 -8.30
C ASP A 144 -28.24 -30.88 -8.90
N GLU A 145 -27.11 -31.38 -8.40
CA GLU A 145 -25.77 -30.97 -8.86
C GLU A 145 -25.49 -31.24 -10.34
N SER A 146 -26.25 -32.15 -10.96
CA SER A 146 -26.18 -32.47 -12.38
C SER A 146 -27.04 -31.55 -13.25
N SER A 147 -27.93 -30.76 -12.65
CA SER A 147 -28.75 -29.79 -13.39
C SER A 147 -27.89 -28.67 -13.99
N PRO A 148 -28.10 -28.29 -15.25
CA PRO A 148 -27.43 -27.12 -15.84
C PRO A 148 -27.73 -25.81 -15.08
N THR A 149 -28.85 -25.73 -14.38
CA THR A 149 -29.24 -24.56 -13.58
C THR A 149 -28.76 -24.62 -12.13
N HIS A 150 -28.01 -25.66 -11.74
CA HIS A 150 -27.43 -25.73 -10.40
C HIS A 150 -26.35 -24.65 -10.20
N PRO A 151 -26.22 -24.04 -9.00
CA PRO A 151 -25.23 -22.98 -8.75
C PRO A 151 -23.80 -23.32 -9.19
N LYS A 152 -23.35 -24.57 -8.95
CA LYS A 152 -22.02 -25.05 -9.41
C LYS A 152 -21.88 -25.15 -10.93
N LYS A 153 -22.97 -25.31 -11.67
CA LYS A 153 -23.01 -25.45 -13.13
C LYS A 153 -23.37 -24.14 -13.84
N MET A 154 -23.97 -23.18 -13.12
CA MET A 154 -24.39 -21.88 -13.65
C MET A 154 -23.30 -21.17 -14.48
N PRO A 155 -22.02 -21.11 -14.04
CA PRO A 155 -20.97 -20.47 -14.84
C PRO A 155 -20.72 -21.18 -16.17
N ALA A 156 -20.85 -22.51 -16.21
CA ALA A 156 -20.72 -23.26 -17.45
C ALA A 156 -21.92 -23.05 -18.38
N THR A 157 -23.13 -22.99 -17.83
CA THR A 157 -24.38 -22.77 -18.58
C THR A 157 -24.40 -21.40 -19.26
N CYS A 158 -24.13 -20.32 -18.51
CA CYS A 158 -23.98 -18.99 -19.10
C CYS A 158 -22.74 -18.92 -20.00
N GLY A 159 -21.66 -19.58 -19.58
CA GLY A 159 -20.38 -19.63 -20.26
C GLY A 159 -20.42 -20.25 -21.66
N ALA A 160 -21.35 -21.16 -21.93
CA ALA A 160 -21.54 -21.77 -23.25
C ALA A 160 -21.67 -20.72 -24.37
N CYS A 161 -22.25 -19.56 -24.05
CA CYS A 161 -22.30 -18.40 -24.96
C CYS A 161 -21.37 -17.25 -24.52
N HIS A 162 -21.36 -16.91 -23.23
CA HIS A 162 -20.66 -15.71 -22.73
C HIS A 162 -19.14 -15.86 -22.54
N ALA A 163 -18.59 -17.07 -22.68
CA ALA A 163 -17.14 -17.27 -22.72
C ALA A 163 -16.53 -16.89 -24.07
N ASN A 164 -17.35 -16.87 -25.15
CA ASN A 164 -16.90 -16.53 -26.49
C ASN A 164 -16.86 -15.00 -26.67
N PRO A 165 -15.67 -14.37 -26.86
CA PRO A 165 -15.54 -12.93 -27.01
C PRO A 165 -16.35 -12.36 -28.19
N ASP A 166 -16.42 -13.09 -29.31
CA ASP A 166 -17.15 -12.64 -30.50
C ASP A 166 -18.66 -12.61 -30.25
N LEU A 167 -19.19 -13.61 -29.55
CA LEU A 167 -20.61 -13.65 -29.17
C LEU A 167 -20.93 -12.62 -28.08
N ALA A 168 -20.02 -12.41 -27.12
CA ALA A 168 -20.18 -11.39 -26.09
C ALA A 168 -20.24 -9.98 -26.70
N VAL A 169 -19.33 -9.64 -27.61
CA VAL A 169 -19.30 -8.34 -28.29
C VAL A 169 -20.55 -8.15 -29.17
N ARG A 170 -20.96 -9.17 -29.94
CA ARG A 170 -22.20 -9.12 -30.75
C ARG A 170 -23.45 -8.98 -29.90
N GLY A 171 -23.45 -9.54 -28.69
CA GLY A 171 -24.50 -9.37 -27.67
C GLY A 171 -24.48 -8.03 -26.94
N GLY A 172 -23.56 -7.11 -27.28
CA GLY A 172 -23.46 -5.79 -26.66
C GLY A 172 -22.76 -5.79 -25.29
N ILE A 173 -22.05 -6.87 -24.94
CA ILE A 173 -21.30 -6.97 -23.68
C ILE A 173 -19.95 -6.27 -23.88
N LYS A 174 -19.70 -5.21 -23.09
CA LYS A 174 -18.48 -4.41 -23.17
C LYS A 174 -17.29 -5.04 -22.43
N LEU A 175 -17.55 -5.97 -21.51
CA LEU A 175 -16.50 -6.66 -20.76
C LEU A 175 -15.95 -7.83 -21.57
N VAL A 176 -14.63 -7.84 -21.76
CA VAL A 176 -13.92 -8.95 -22.40
C VAL A 176 -13.81 -10.12 -21.40
N GLN A 177 -14.32 -11.30 -21.77
CA GLN A 177 -14.26 -12.55 -20.99
C GLN A 177 -14.87 -12.47 -19.57
N PRO A 178 -16.18 -12.16 -19.44
CA PRO A 178 -16.86 -12.06 -18.15
C PRO A 178 -16.79 -13.35 -17.32
N LEU A 179 -16.83 -14.52 -17.98
CA LEU A 179 -16.74 -15.82 -17.28
C LEU A 179 -15.40 -16.01 -16.57
N ALA A 180 -14.29 -15.71 -17.25
CA ALA A 180 -12.97 -15.87 -16.68
C ALA A 180 -12.75 -14.92 -15.49
N ALA A 181 -13.28 -13.69 -15.59
CA ALA A 181 -13.29 -12.73 -14.49
C ALA A 181 -14.08 -13.27 -13.28
N TYR A 182 -15.30 -13.76 -13.51
CA TYR A 182 -16.13 -14.39 -12.47
C TYR A 182 -15.43 -15.58 -11.81
N GLN A 183 -14.85 -16.49 -12.58
CA GLN A 183 -14.13 -17.66 -12.06
C GLN A 183 -12.94 -17.27 -11.16
N ALA A 184 -12.33 -16.11 -11.38
CA ALA A 184 -11.28 -15.57 -10.52
C ALA A 184 -11.79 -14.85 -9.26
N SER A 185 -13.11 -14.67 -9.11
CA SER A 185 -13.72 -13.97 -7.97
C SER A 185 -13.78 -14.82 -6.69
N VAL A 186 -13.99 -14.16 -5.56
CA VAL A 186 -14.28 -14.81 -4.27
C VAL A 186 -15.56 -15.64 -4.31
N HIS A 187 -16.59 -15.18 -5.03
CA HIS A 187 -17.87 -15.87 -5.12
C HIS A 187 -17.73 -17.19 -5.88
N ALA A 188 -17.08 -17.19 -7.04
CA ALA A 188 -16.86 -18.42 -7.80
C ALA A 188 -16.03 -19.45 -7.02
N ARG A 189 -15.01 -18.99 -6.27
CA ARG A 189 -14.23 -19.86 -5.38
C ARG A 189 -15.08 -20.49 -4.27
N ALA A 190 -15.99 -19.72 -3.68
CA ALA A 190 -16.90 -20.20 -2.65
C ALA A 190 -17.92 -21.21 -3.23
N VAL A 191 -18.55 -20.89 -4.37
CA VAL A 191 -19.46 -21.81 -5.08
C VAL A 191 -18.76 -23.13 -5.43
N ALA A 192 -17.51 -23.08 -5.90
CA ALA A 192 -16.72 -24.27 -6.23
C ALA A 192 -16.46 -25.17 -5.01
N LYS A 193 -16.39 -24.60 -3.80
CA LYS A 193 -16.29 -25.33 -2.53
C LYS A 193 -17.64 -25.86 -2.02
N GLY A 194 -18.74 -25.53 -2.68
CA GLY A 194 -20.10 -25.85 -2.23
C GLY A 194 -20.66 -24.90 -1.17
N GLU A 195 -19.99 -23.77 -0.94
CA GLU A 195 -20.50 -22.71 -0.06
C GLU A 195 -21.61 -21.92 -0.78
N HIS A 196 -22.53 -21.33 0.00
CA HIS A 196 -23.58 -20.47 -0.54
C HIS A 196 -22.98 -19.11 -0.90
N ALA A 197 -22.85 -18.84 -2.19
CA ALA A 197 -22.29 -17.60 -2.71
C ALA A 197 -22.92 -17.21 -4.05
N ALA A 198 -22.82 -15.93 -4.40
CA ALA A 198 -23.49 -15.36 -5.56
C ALA A 198 -22.98 -15.95 -6.88
N THR A 199 -23.91 -16.35 -7.72
CA THR A 199 -23.73 -16.81 -9.10
C THR A 199 -24.20 -15.75 -10.09
N CYS A 200 -24.14 -16.05 -11.39
CA CYS A 200 -24.59 -15.13 -12.44
C CYS A 200 -26.04 -14.68 -12.24
N THR A 201 -26.93 -15.60 -11.83
CA THR A 201 -28.36 -15.33 -11.68
C THR A 201 -28.70 -14.50 -10.44
N ASP A 202 -27.85 -14.52 -9.42
CA ASP A 202 -28.06 -13.74 -8.20
C ASP A 202 -27.82 -12.24 -8.42
N CYS A 203 -27.02 -11.89 -9.43
CA CYS A 203 -26.76 -10.50 -9.82
C CYS A 203 -27.59 -10.07 -11.03
N HIS A 204 -27.73 -10.91 -12.05
CA HIS A 204 -28.40 -10.55 -13.31
C HIS A 204 -29.88 -10.91 -13.37
N GLY A 205 -30.36 -11.77 -12.48
CA GLY A 205 -31.65 -12.45 -12.58
C GLY A 205 -31.58 -13.76 -13.37
N SER A 206 -32.66 -14.54 -13.32
CA SER A 206 -32.76 -15.86 -13.96
C SER A 206 -33.42 -15.80 -15.35
N HIS A 207 -34.72 -15.51 -15.41
CA HIS A 207 -35.48 -15.44 -16.66
C HIS A 207 -35.63 -14.01 -17.20
N GLY A 208 -35.76 -13.01 -16.34
CA GLY A 208 -35.96 -11.60 -16.69
C GLY A 208 -34.69 -10.76 -16.75
N ILE A 209 -33.62 -11.23 -17.40
CA ILE A 209 -32.32 -10.54 -17.41
C ILE A 209 -32.42 -9.25 -18.24
N LEU A 210 -32.24 -8.09 -17.60
CA LEU A 210 -32.32 -6.76 -18.22
C LEU A 210 -30.93 -6.15 -18.47
N PRO A 211 -30.76 -5.25 -19.47
CA PRO A 211 -29.51 -4.53 -19.67
C PRO A 211 -29.14 -3.71 -18.43
N GLY A 212 -27.85 -3.60 -18.10
CA GLY A 212 -27.43 -2.82 -16.91
C GLY A 212 -27.72 -1.31 -16.97
N ALA A 213 -28.04 -0.77 -18.14
CA ALA A 213 -28.51 0.62 -18.27
C ALA A 213 -29.99 0.79 -17.89
N ASP A 214 -30.77 -0.29 -17.87
CA ASP A 214 -32.19 -0.29 -17.52
C ASP A 214 -32.34 -0.02 -16.01
N PRO A 215 -33.13 0.98 -15.57
CA PRO A 215 -33.35 1.26 -14.16
C PRO A 215 -33.95 0.09 -13.37
N ALA A 216 -34.65 -0.84 -14.02
CA ALA A 216 -35.21 -2.02 -13.38
C ALA A 216 -34.19 -3.18 -13.27
N SER A 217 -33.05 -3.11 -13.95
CA SER A 217 -32.02 -4.16 -13.89
C SER A 217 -31.38 -4.24 -12.50
N GLN A 218 -31.19 -5.47 -12.01
CA GLN A 218 -30.49 -5.73 -10.75
C GLN A 218 -29.03 -5.25 -10.80
N VAL A 219 -28.39 -5.29 -11.96
CA VAL A 219 -27.01 -4.76 -12.14
C VAL A 219 -26.97 -3.29 -12.52
N ASN A 220 -28.08 -2.55 -12.43
CA ASN A 220 -28.05 -1.10 -12.61
C ASN A 220 -27.23 -0.46 -11.50
N HIS A 221 -26.36 0.50 -11.82
CA HIS A 221 -25.49 1.17 -10.85
C HIS A 221 -26.24 1.65 -9.59
N GLN A 222 -27.45 2.18 -9.74
CA GLN A 222 -28.27 2.65 -8.61
C GLN A 222 -28.92 1.53 -7.79
N ARG A 223 -29.01 0.30 -8.33
CA ARG A 223 -29.58 -0.88 -7.66
C ARG A 223 -28.53 -1.85 -7.11
N VAL A 224 -27.26 -1.66 -7.46
CA VAL A 224 -26.15 -2.50 -6.99
C VAL A 224 -26.16 -2.65 -5.45
N PRO A 225 -26.36 -1.59 -4.64
CA PRO A 225 -26.42 -1.74 -3.19
C PRO A 225 -27.52 -2.71 -2.72
N GLU A 226 -28.71 -2.67 -3.33
CA GLU A 226 -29.81 -3.58 -3.03
C GLU A 226 -29.47 -5.01 -3.47
N THR A 227 -28.90 -5.19 -4.67
CA THR A 227 -28.51 -6.50 -5.19
C THR A 227 -27.48 -7.18 -4.29
N CYS A 228 -26.40 -6.49 -3.94
CA CYS A 228 -25.42 -7.00 -2.99
C CYS A 228 -26.04 -7.21 -1.59
N GLY A 229 -26.97 -6.32 -1.18
CA GLY A 229 -27.68 -6.37 0.10
C GLY A 229 -28.56 -7.61 0.30
N THR A 230 -28.95 -8.30 -0.77
CA THR A 230 -29.70 -9.57 -0.69
C THR A 230 -28.95 -10.62 0.15
N CYS A 231 -27.61 -10.64 0.06
CA CYS A 231 -26.76 -11.53 0.85
C CYS A 231 -25.94 -10.76 1.91
N HIS A 232 -25.63 -9.49 1.67
CA HIS A 232 -24.82 -8.64 2.56
C HIS A 232 -25.67 -7.56 3.27
N ALA A 233 -26.80 -7.95 3.85
CA ALA A 233 -27.82 -7.04 4.39
C ALA A 233 -27.28 -6.05 5.44
N GLU A 234 -26.43 -6.52 6.36
CA GLU A 234 -25.83 -5.66 7.40
C GLU A 234 -24.93 -4.58 6.79
N ILE A 235 -24.10 -4.98 5.82
CA ILE A 235 -23.19 -4.06 5.13
C ILE A 235 -23.97 -3.06 4.26
N ALA A 236 -25.02 -3.53 3.57
CA ALA A 236 -25.89 -2.65 2.80
C ALA A 236 -26.55 -1.59 3.69
N THR A 237 -26.98 -1.98 4.90
CA THR A 237 -27.55 -1.04 5.88
C THR A 237 -26.54 0.01 6.32
N GLN A 238 -25.29 -0.38 6.59
CA GLN A 238 -24.21 0.57 6.92
C GLN A 238 -23.93 1.53 5.75
N TYR A 239 -23.79 0.99 4.54
CA TYR A 239 -23.55 1.77 3.33
C TYR A 239 -24.67 2.78 3.08
N GLN A 240 -25.94 2.39 3.21
CA GLN A 240 -27.09 3.28 3.04
C GLN A 240 -27.08 4.47 4.01
N ALA A 241 -26.56 4.26 5.24
CA ALA A 241 -26.40 5.34 6.23
C ALA A 241 -25.18 6.23 5.96
N SER A 242 -24.23 5.80 5.13
CA SER A 242 -23.03 6.56 4.79
C SER A 242 -23.32 7.76 3.87
N VAL A 243 -22.37 8.69 3.78
CA VAL A 243 -22.46 9.83 2.86
C VAL A 243 -22.60 9.40 1.39
N HIS A 244 -21.97 8.28 1.00
CA HIS A 244 -22.07 7.74 -0.37
C HIS A 244 -23.42 7.10 -0.63
N GLY A 245 -23.96 6.33 0.33
CA GLY A 245 -25.28 5.72 0.23
C GLY A 245 -26.38 6.76 0.14
N VAL A 246 -26.34 7.79 0.99
CA VAL A 246 -27.29 8.90 0.97
C VAL A 246 -27.23 9.66 -0.37
N ALA A 247 -26.03 9.95 -0.88
CA ALA A 247 -25.87 10.62 -2.17
C ALA A 247 -26.33 9.76 -3.37
N SER A 248 -26.05 8.45 -3.32
CA SER A 248 -26.48 7.48 -4.35
C SER A 248 -28.01 7.38 -4.39
N ALA A 249 -28.66 7.27 -3.22
CA ALA A 249 -30.11 7.26 -3.09
C ALA A 249 -30.76 8.59 -3.56
N ALA A 250 -30.05 9.72 -3.42
CA ALA A 250 -30.45 11.01 -3.99
C ALA A 250 -30.23 11.12 -5.51
N GLY A 251 -29.88 10.03 -6.19
CA GLY A 251 -29.70 9.95 -7.64
C GLY A 251 -28.38 10.52 -8.16
N LYS A 252 -27.39 10.78 -7.29
CA LYS A 252 -26.07 11.25 -7.70
C LYS A 252 -25.25 10.08 -8.24
N ARG A 253 -25.20 9.94 -9.58
CA ARG A 253 -24.54 8.83 -10.27
C ARG A 253 -23.03 8.77 -10.06
N GLU A 254 -22.41 9.89 -9.67
CA GLU A 254 -20.99 9.95 -9.31
C GLU A 254 -20.69 9.40 -7.91
N SER A 255 -21.72 9.18 -7.08
CA SER A 255 -21.53 8.56 -5.77
C SER A 255 -21.18 7.09 -5.95
N PRO A 256 -20.07 6.60 -5.36
CA PRO A 256 -19.62 5.24 -5.57
C PRO A 256 -20.54 4.23 -4.88
N VAL A 257 -20.84 3.12 -5.55
CA VAL A 257 -21.54 1.95 -5.01
C VAL A 257 -20.57 0.78 -4.78
N CYS A 258 -21.08 -0.37 -4.34
CA CYS A 258 -20.26 -1.53 -3.97
C CYS A 258 -19.23 -1.92 -5.04
N THR A 259 -19.64 -1.90 -6.31
CA THR A 259 -18.79 -2.29 -7.46
C THR A 259 -17.72 -1.26 -7.81
N ASP A 260 -17.87 0.01 -7.43
CA ASP A 260 -16.85 1.04 -7.66
C ASP A 260 -15.62 0.82 -6.77
N CYS A 261 -15.82 0.22 -5.59
CA CYS A 261 -14.74 -0.12 -4.66
C CYS A 261 -14.25 -1.57 -4.82
N HIS A 262 -15.17 -2.54 -4.88
CA HIS A 262 -14.83 -3.97 -4.88
C HIS A 262 -14.61 -4.57 -6.28
N GLY A 263 -15.02 -3.84 -7.33
CA GLY A 263 -15.16 -4.40 -8.67
C GLY A 263 -16.46 -5.20 -8.83
N GLU A 264 -16.65 -5.73 -10.04
CA GLU A 264 -17.86 -6.44 -10.45
C GLU A 264 -17.59 -7.93 -10.69
N HIS A 265 -17.31 -8.38 -11.90
CA HIS A 265 -17.12 -9.79 -12.19
C HIS A 265 -15.86 -10.38 -11.53
N LYS A 266 -14.84 -9.56 -11.23
CA LYS A 266 -13.59 -9.99 -10.58
C LYS A 266 -13.49 -9.45 -9.15
N ILE A 267 -14.44 -9.78 -8.28
CA ILE A 267 -14.38 -9.39 -6.85
C ILE A 267 -13.29 -10.20 -6.14
N ILE A 268 -12.30 -9.50 -5.58
CA ILE A 268 -11.14 -10.11 -4.90
C ILE A 268 -11.23 -9.81 -3.41
N GLU A 269 -10.91 -10.80 -2.57
CA GLU A 269 -10.93 -10.64 -1.11
C GLU A 269 -9.96 -9.55 -0.64
N PRO A 270 -10.30 -8.76 0.39
CA PRO A 270 -9.48 -7.62 0.83
C PRO A 270 -8.08 -7.98 1.32
N ALA A 271 -7.82 -9.24 1.67
CA ALA A 271 -6.52 -9.70 2.15
C ALA A 271 -5.48 -9.91 1.03
N ARG A 272 -5.90 -9.88 -0.25
CA ARG A 272 -4.99 -10.10 -1.36
C ARG A 272 -4.43 -8.79 -1.93
N PRO A 273 -3.12 -8.71 -2.24
CA PRO A 273 -2.50 -7.50 -2.78
C PRO A 273 -3.07 -6.99 -4.10
N ASP A 274 -3.67 -7.87 -4.92
CA ASP A 274 -4.31 -7.51 -6.19
C ASP A 274 -5.74 -6.97 -6.02
N SER A 275 -6.28 -6.97 -4.79
CA SER A 275 -7.59 -6.40 -4.50
C SER A 275 -7.53 -4.87 -4.50
N PRO A 276 -8.49 -4.17 -5.14
CA PRO A 276 -8.56 -2.71 -5.08
C PRO A 276 -8.67 -2.18 -3.64
N VAL A 277 -9.35 -2.94 -2.76
CA VAL A 277 -9.58 -2.59 -1.35
C VAL A 277 -8.51 -3.16 -0.40
N TYR A 278 -7.38 -3.63 -0.94
CA TYR A 278 -6.23 -4.00 -0.12
C TYR A 278 -5.66 -2.78 0.63
N ALA A 279 -5.15 -2.96 1.84
CA ALA A 279 -4.83 -1.86 2.75
C ALA A 279 -3.93 -0.76 2.14
N SER A 280 -2.90 -1.13 1.35
CA SER A 280 -2.02 -0.18 0.66
C SER A 280 -2.61 0.40 -0.63
N ASN A 281 -3.63 -0.24 -1.21
CA ASN A 281 -4.32 0.20 -2.42
C ASN A 281 -5.44 1.19 -2.12
N VAL A 282 -6.05 1.15 -0.92
CA VAL A 282 -7.18 2.01 -0.54
C VAL A 282 -6.95 3.51 -0.83
N PRO A 283 -5.82 4.12 -0.40
CA PRO A 283 -5.64 5.56 -0.60
C PRO A 283 -5.59 5.99 -2.07
N LYS A 284 -5.01 5.17 -2.95
CA LYS A 284 -4.74 5.54 -4.35
C LYS A 284 -5.78 4.98 -5.32
N LEU A 285 -6.12 3.69 -5.18
CA LEU A 285 -6.96 2.96 -6.12
C LEU A 285 -8.44 2.95 -5.75
N THR A 286 -8.78 2.97 -4.45
CA THR A 286 -10.19 2.98 -4.00
C THR A 286 -10.70 4.40 -3.81
N CYS A 287 -10.15 5.13 -2.84
CA CYS A 287 -10.66 6.44 -2.44
C CYS A 287 -10.07 7.55 -3.33
N GLY A 288 -8.75 7.53 -3.55
CA GLY A 288 -8.02 8.57 -4.28
C GLY A 288 -8.45 8.74 -5.73
N ARG A 289 -8.98 7.70 -6.37
CA ARG A 289 -9.51 7.77 -7.74
C ARG A 289 -10.62 8.81 -7.89
N CYS A 290 -11.44 8.99 -6.87
CA CYS A 290 -12.54 9.97 -6.89
C CYS A 290 -12.21 11.22 -6.06
N HIS A 291 -11.59 11.05 -4.89
CA HIS A 291 -11.28 12.17 -4.00
C HIS A 291 -10.03 12.98 -4.41
N GLY A 292 -9.20 12.44 -5.31
CA GLY A 292 -8.09 13.17 -5.95
C GLY A 292 -8.45 13.67 -7.35
N ASP A 293 -9.68 13.44 -7.81
CA ASP A 293 -10.14 13.93 -9.12
C ASP A 293 -10.62 15.38 -8.99
N LEU A 294 -9.93 16.29 -9.69
CA LEU A 294 -10.21 17.72 -9.63
C LEU A 294 -11.63 18.05 -10.10
N ARG A 295 -12.12 17.37 -11.16
CA ARG A 295 -13.45 17.62 -11.73
C ARG A 295 -14.56 17.24 -10.74
N LEU A 296 -14.43 16.10 -10.05
CA LEU A 296 -15.35 15.71 -9.00
C LEU A 296 -15.27 16.65 -7.79
N SER A 297 -14.05 17.01 -7.39
CA SER A 297 -13.83 17.90 -6.25
C SER A 297 -14.46 19.27 -6.47
N GLU A 298 -14.24 19.89 -7.63
CA GLU A 298 -14.88 21.16 -8.01
C GLU A 298 -16.40 21.05 -8.08
N LYS A 299 -16.92 19.99 -8.72
CA LYS A 299 -18.37 19.79 -8.89
C LYS A 299 -19.11 19.69 -7.56
N PHE A 300 -18.51 19.03 -6.57
CA PHE A 300 -19.11 18.79 -5.26
C PHE A 300 -18.61 19.73 -4.17
N GLY A 301 -17.76 20.71 -4.50
CA GLY A 301 -17.17 21.63 -3.53
C GLY A 301 -16.32 20.95 -2.47
N LEU A 302 -15.67 19.84 -2.84
CA LEU A 302 -14.75 19.11 -1.98
C LEU A 302 -13.35 19.74 -2.09
N ASP A 303 -12.62 19.71 -0.99
CA ASP A 303 -11.21 20.06 -1.00
C ASP A 303 -10.42 18.95 -1.72
N GLY A 304 -9.95 19.26 -2.93
CA GLY A 304 -9.23 18.32 -3.80
C GLY A 304 -7.80 18.02 -3.34
N GLU A 305 -7.31 18.71 -2.31
CA GLU A 305 -5.94 18.53 -1.81
C GLU A 305 -5.85 17.50 -0.68
N ASN A 306 -6.98 17.00 -0.16
CA ASN A 306 -7.01 16.05 0.96
C ASN A 306 -6.21 14.76 0.70
N VAL A 307 -6.25 14.24 -0.54
CA VAL A 307 -5.50 13.05 -0.94
C VAL A 307 -4.01 13.36 -0.97
N ALA A 308 -3.62 14.49 -1.56
CA ALA A 308 -2.23 14.94 -1.59
C ALA A 308 -1.69 15.18 -0.16
N ALA A 309 -2.49 15.79 0.71
CA ALA A 309 -2.16 16.01 2.12
C ALA A 309 -1.95 14.70 2.88
N TYR A 310 -2.81 13.72 2.66
CA TYR A 310 -2.62 12.38 3.21
C TYR A 310 -1.34 11.74 2.66
N GLU A 311 -1.12 11.80 1.34
CA GLU A 311 0.05 11.24 0.69
C GLU A 311 1.36 11.85 1.22
N ASP A 312 1.38 13.14 1.54
CA ASP A 312 2.56 13.81 2.08
C ASP A 312 2.76 13.59 3.59
N SER A 313 1.76 13.03 4.28
CA SER A 313 1.87 12.65 5.69
C SER A 313 2.74 11.40 5.90
N PHE A 314 3.16 11.16 7.14
CA PHE A 314 3.88 9.94 7.52
C PHE A 314 3.09 8.67 7.14
N HIS A 315 1.77 8.67 7.33
CA HIS A 315 0.92 7.53 6.99
C HIS A 315 0.91 7.26 5.49
N GLY A 316 0.74 8.30 4.67
CA GLY A 316 0.79 8.19 3.21
C GLY A 316 2.15 7.74 2.68
N LEU A 317 3.25 8.30 3.22
CA LEU A 317 4.61 7.91 2.87
C LEU A 317 4.90 6.44 3.19
N ALA A 318 4.52 5.99 4.39
CA ALA A 318 4.67 4.61 4.79
C ALA A 318 3.78 3.66 3.96
N SER A 319 2.54 4.08 3.65
CA SER A 319 1.62 3.30 2.80
C SER A 319 2.17 3.13 1.39
N ARG A 320 2.76 4.18 0.79
CA ARG A 320 3.43 4.09 -0.52
C ARG A 320 4.68 3.22 -0.52
N SER A 321 5.35 3.11 0.63
CA SER A 321 6.46 2.17 0.80
C SER A 321 6.02 0.71 0.98
N GLY A 322 4.72 0.40 0.86
CA GLY A 322 4.18 -0.96 0.96
C GLY A 322 3.83 -1.39 2.38
N SER A 323 3.83 -0.48 3.36
CA SER A 323 3.42 -0.80 4.73
C SER A 323 1.93 -1.10 4.80
N GLN A 324 1.59 -2.29 5.31
CA GLN A 324 0.19 -2.75 5.48
C GLN A 324 -0.38 -2.42 6.86
N THR A 325 0.47 -2.05 7.81
CA THR A 325 0.11 -1.81 9.21
C THR A 325 -0.13 -0.34 9.51
N VAL A 326 0.11 0.53 8.54
CA VAL A 326 -0.10 1.96 8.69
C VAL A 326 -1.56 2.33 8.42
N ALA A 327 -2.05 3.35 9.12
CA ALA A 327 -3.40 3.84 8.92
C ALA A 327 -3.58 4.36 7.49
N ASN A 328 -4.71 4.01 6.88
CA ASN A 328 -5.15 4.51 5.58
C ASN A 328 -6.46 5.30 5.71
N CYS A 329 -7.04 5.73 4.58
CA CYS A 329 -8.30 6.48 4.57
C CYS A 329 -9.41 5.76 5.36
N ALA A 330 -9.54 4.44 5.18
CA ALA A 330 -10.56 3.64 5.85
C ALA A 330 -10.30 3.44 7.35
N SER A 331 -9.03 3.46 7.77
CA SER A 331 -8.67 3.39 9.20
C SER A 331 -9.20 4.60 10.00
N CYS A 332 -9.39 5.74 9.34
CA CYS A 332 -9.91 6.95 9.98
C CYS A 332 -11.39 7.17 9.67
N HIS A 333 -11.83 6.96 8.43
CA HIS A 333 -13.19 7.31 7.98
C HIS A 333 -14.20 6.16 8.06
N GLY A 334 -13.76 4.92 8.28
CA GLY A 334 -14.59 3.73 8.14
C GLY A 334 -14.54 3.15 6.72
N VAL A 335 -15.23 2.02 6.50
CA VAL A 335 -15.22 1.29 5.21
C VAL A 335 -16.56 1.44 4.51
N HIS A 336 -17.62 0.97 5.17
CA HIS A 336 -19.00 1.05 4.67
C HIS A 336 -19.85 2.05 5.48
N ASP A 337 -19.34 2.51 6.63
CA ASP A 337 -19.97 3.43 7.57
C ASP A 337 -19.31 4.82 7.53
N ILE A 338 -19.02 5.31 6.31
CA ILE A 338 -18.37 6.61 6.10
C ILE A 338 -19.38 7.72 6.38
N LEU A 339 -19.28 8.31 7.56
CA LEU A 339 -20.19 9.35 8.05
C LEU A 339 -19.51 10.73 8.05
N PRO A 340 -20.28 11.83 7.88
CA PRO A 340 -19.71 13.18 7.90
C PRO A 340 -19.11 13.47 9.28
N SER A 341 -18.07 14.30 9.35
CA SER A 341 -17.35 14.61 10.59
C SER A 341 -18.21 15.31 11.66
N SER A 342 -19.38 15.85 11.28
CA SER A 342 -20.38 16.41 12.17
C SER A 342 -21.30 15.38 12.83
N ASP A 343 -21.37 14.15 12.31
CA ASP A 343 -22.16 13.07 12.92
C ASP A 343 -21.37 12.47 14.10
N LYS A 344 -21.98 12.40 15.27
CA LYS A 344 -21.37 11.83 16.49
C LYS A 344 -20.98 10.36 16.35
N ARG A 345 -21.56 9.63 15.40
CA ARG A 345 -21.21 8.24 15.11
C ARG A 345 -19.98 8.12 14.21
N SER A 346 -19.55 9.20 13.56
CA SER A 346 -18.40 9.20 12.66
C SER A 346 -17.10 8.94 13.42
N HIS A 347 -16.25 8.06 12.89
CA HIS A 347 -14.92 7.79 13.42
C HIS A 347 -14.02 9.04 13.45
N VAL A 348 -14.27 10.02 12.58
CA VAL A 348 -13.56 11.31 12.55
C VAL A 348 -14.28 12.44 13.28
N HIS A 349 -15.37 12.15 14.00
CA HIS A 349 -15.99 13.14 14.88
C HIS A 349 -15.01 13.54 15.99
N LYS A 350 -15.00 14.83 16.36
CA LYS A 350 -14.04 15.40 17.34
C LYS A 350 -13.95 14.60 18.64
N GLU A 351 -15.08 14.10 19.14
CA GLU A 351 -15.17 13.30 20.37
C GLU A 351 -14.64 11.86 20.19
N ASN A 352 -14.61 11.34 18.96
CA ASN A 352 -14.18 9.97 18.65
C ASN A 352 -12.71 9.89 18.24
N LEU A 353 -12.06 11.00 17.87
CA LEU A 353 -10.67 11.02 17.39
C LEU A 353 -9.69 10.33 18.35
N ALA A 354 -9.84 10.53 19.66
CA ALA A 354 -8.98 9.89 20.65
C ALA A 354 -9.09 8.35 20.60
N LYS A 355 -10.30 7.82 20.37
CA LYS A 355 -10.55 6.38 20.20
C LYS A 355 -10.01 5.89 18.86
N THR A 356 -10.29 6.62 17.78
CA THR A 356 -9.88 6.28 16.42
C THR A 356 -8.37 6.24 16.28
N CYS A 357 -7.66 7.31 16.66
CA CYS A 357 -6.20 7.35 16.66
C CYS A 357 -5.59 6.43 17.73
N GLY A 358 -6.25 6.27 18.87
CA GLY A 358 -5.81 5.43 19.98
C GLY A 358 -5.74 3.93 19.66
N SER A 359 -6.44 3.48 18.61
CA SER A 359 -6.34 2.09 18.11
C SER A 359 -4.92 1.70 17.66
N CYS A 360 -4.17 2.67 17.11
CA CYS A 360 -2.78 2.48 16.68
C CYS A 360 -1.77 3.18 17.61
N HIS A 361 -2.20 4.21 18.33
CA HIS A 361 -1.35 5.00 19.22
C HIS A 361 -1.85 4.99 20.67
N PRO A 362 -1.63 3.89 21.39
CA PRO A 362 -2.11 3.72 22.76
C PRO A 362 -1.49 4.75 23.71
N GLY A 363 -2.31 5.31 24.60
CA GLY A 363 -1.87 6.20 25.70
C GLY A 363 -1.77 7.69 25.36
N ALA A 364 -2.13 8.10 24.15
CA ALA A 364 -2.02 9.51 23.74
C ALA A 364 -3.24 10.39 24.09
N GLY A 365 -4.39 9.80 24.43
CA GLY A 365 -5.55 10.51 24.99
C GLY A 365 -6.13 11.58 24.05
N ASP A 366 -6.67 12.67 24.62
CA ASP A 366 -7.37 13.72 23.85
C ASP A 366 -6.43 14.68 23.09
N LYS A 367 -5.12 14.49 23.18
CA LYS A 367 -4.11 15.35 22.52
C LYS A 367 -4.16 15.26 20.98
N TYR A 368 -4.91 14.29 20.44
CA TYR A 368 -5.27 14.19 19.02
C TYR A 368 -6.24 15.27 18.54
N ALA A 369 -7.08 15.79 19.44
CA ALA A 369 -8.20 16.68 19.08
C ALA A 369 -7.78 18.13 18.75
N LEU A 370 -6.48 18.38 18.56
CA LEU A 370 -5.90 19.73 18.54
C LEU A 370 -5.52 20.26 17.16
N GLY A 371 -5.76 19.52 16.06
CA GLY A 371 -5.48 20.05 14.73
C GLY A 371 -6.10 19.26 13.57
N PRO A 372 -6.25 19.90 12.40
CA PRO A 372 -6.72 19.26 11.18
C PRO A 372 -5.71 18.21 10.66
N VAL A 373 -6.22 17.12 10.08
CA VAL A 373 -5.42 15.95 9.66
C VAL A 373 -5.04 16.01 8.18
N HIS A 374 -5.93 16.52 7.32
CA HIS A 374 -5.67 16.72 5.89
C HIS A 374 -5.26 18.17 5.64
N THR A 375 -4.01 18.50 5.92
CA THR A 375 -3.47 19.82 5.59
C THR A 375 -2.12 19.65 4.96
N LEU A 376 -1.89 20.33 3.82
CA LEU A 376 -0.54 20.37 3.30
C LEU A 376 0.27 21.30 4.19
N PRO A 377 1.55 21.00 4.45
CA PRO A 377 2.43 21.93 5.14
C PRO A 377 2.65 23.25 4.36
N GLN A 378 2.07 23.40 3.16
CA GLN A 378 2.08 24.61 2.33
C GLN A 378 0.89 25.53 2.63
N ASP A 379 -0.16 25.00 3.27
CA ASP A 379 -1.42 25.72 3.46
C ASP A 379 -1.33 26.58 4.72
N LYS A 380 -1.34 27.90 4.52
CA LYS A 380 -1.45 28.87 5.62
C LYS A 380 -2.70 28.67 6.48
N ALA A 381 -3.74 28.07 5.92
CA ALA A 381 -5.03 27.85 6.58
C ALA A 381 -5.08 26.54 7.40
N GLY A 382 -4.20 25.58 7.11
CA GLY A 382 -4.29 24.22 7.66
C GLY A 382 -3.19 23.85 8.64
N ALA A 383 -1.95 24.24 8.38
CA ALA A 383 -0.83 23.95 9.28
C ALA A 383 -0.83 24.89 10.50
N HIS A 384 -0.42 24.40 11.68
CA HIS A 384 -0.19 25.27 12.83
C HIS A 384 0.80 26.39 12.44
N PRO A 385 0.52 27.68 12.72
CA PRO A 385 1.29 28.81 12.17
C PRO A 385 2.80 28.70 12.37
N VAL A 386 3.23 28.13 13.51
CA VAL A 386 4.64 27.90 13.81
C VAL A 386 5.30 26.95 12.80
N VAL A 387 4.62 25.86 12.41
CA VAL A 387 5.17 24.88 11.47
C VAL A 387 5.40 25.52 10.10
N TYR A 388 4.45 26.34 9.64
CA TYR A 388 4.56 27.09 8.40
C TYR A 388 5.78 28.05 8.41
N TRP A 389 5.89 28.90 9.45
CA TRP A 389 6.97 29.88 9.51
C TRP A 389 8.35 29.24 9.69
N VAL A 390 8.46 28.16 10.46
CA VAL A 390 9.72 27.41 10.59
C VAL A 390 10.13 26.82 9.25
N ARG A 391 9.20 26.26 8.48
CA ARG A 391 9.49 25.79 7.11
C ARG A 391 10.00 26.93 6.22
N VAL A 392 9.31 28.06 6.19
CA VAL A 392 9.72 29.21 5.38
C VAL A 392 11.11 29.69 5.78
N ALA A 393 11.38 29.78 7.09
CA ALA A 393 12.70 30.13 7.61
C ALA A 393 13.78 29.14 7.16
N TYR A 394 13.51 27.83 7.22
CA TYR A 394 14.44 26.80 6.75
C TYR A 394 14.73 26.90 5.24
N ILE A 395 13.72 27.16 4.41
CA ILE A 395 13.92 27.34 2.96
C ILE A 395 14.88 28.50 2.69
N TRP A 396 14.66 29.64 3.35
CA TRP A 396 15.56 30.79 3.24
C TRP A 396 16.94 30.50 3.81
N LEU A 397 17.02 29.83 4.96
CA LEU A 397 18.29 29.42 5.57
C LEU A 397 19.11 28.54 4.64
N ILE A 398 18.50 27.51 4.04
CA ILE A 398 19.15 26.61 3.08
C ILE A 398 19.62 27.39 1.86
N TRP A 399 18.74 28.21 1.26
CA TRP A 399 19.10 29.00 0.09
C TRP A 399 20.29 29.92 0.38
N MET A 400 20.23 30.70 1.46
CA MET A 400 21.28 31.66 1.82
C MET A 400 22.61 30.95 2.13
N THR A 401 22.54 29.86 2.89
CA THR A 401 23.72 29.10 3.30
C THR A 401 24.37 28.43 2.08
N ILE A 402 23.62 27.69 1.27
CA ILE A 402 24.18 26.94 0.14
C ILE A 402 24.66 27.88 -0.97
N VAL A 403 23.92 28.95 -1.29
CA VAL A 403 24.39 29.96 -2.25
C VAL A 403 25.65 30.65 -1.74
N GLY A 404 25.71 30.99 -0.45
CA GLY A 404 26.90 31.56 0.18
C GLY A 404 28.10 30.62 0.11
N MET A 405 27.92 29.33 0.41
CA MET A 405 28.95 28.29 0.32
C MET A 405 29.44 28.11 -1.12
N LEU A 406 28.54 28.06 -2.10
CA LEU A 406 28.90 27.97 -3.53
C LEU A 406 29.68 29.18 -3.99
N LEU A 407 29.25 30.39 -3.63
CA LEU A 407 29.95 31.62 -3.96
C LEU A 407 31.35 31.64 -3.34
N HIS A 408 31.45 31.28 -2.06
CA HIS A 408 32.73 31.17 -1.36
C HIS A 408 33.68 30.20 -2.07
N ASN A 409 33.22 28.98 -2.36
CA ASN A 409 34.04 27.94 -2.99
C ASN A 409 34.41 28.29 -4.42
N PHE A 410 33.50 28.95 -5.16
CA PHE A 410 33.80 29.48 -6.48
C PHE A 410 34.90 30.55 -6.44
N LEU A 411 34.83 31.48 -5.48
CA LEU A 411 35.84 32.53 -5.32
C LEU A 411 37.21 31.96 -4.94
N ASP A 412 37.24 30.99 -4.02
CA ASP A 412 38.45 30.26 -3.64
C ASP A 412 39.06 29.50 -4.82
N LEU A 413 38.24 28.69 -5.51
CA LEU A 413 38.67 27.89 -6.66
C LEU A 413 39.17 28.78 -7.81
N ARG A 414 38.42 29.85 -8.15
CA ARG A 414 38.81 30.80 -9.18
C ARG A 414 40.17 31.42 -8.86
N ARG A 415 40.38 31.84 -7.60
CA ARG A 415 41.64 32.48 -7.22
C ARG A 415 42.81 31.50 -7.27
N LYS A 416 42.65 30.30 -6.72
CA LYS A 416 43.67 29.23 -6.76
C LYS A 416 43.96 28.75 -8.19
N ALA A 417 42.96 28.76 -9.09
CA ALA A 417 43.14 28.41 -10.50
C ALA A 417 43.90 29.50 -11.29
N LEU A 418 43.64 30.77 -11.01
CA LEU A 418 44.33 31.91 -11.64
C LEU A 418 45.76 32.11 -11.10
N TRP A 419 46.05 31.61 -9.90
CA TRP A 419 47.36 31.70 -9.26
C TRP A 419 47.79 30.34 -8.69
N PRO A 420 48.31 29.43 -9.52
CA PRO A 420 48.68 28.09 -9.09
C PRO A 420 49.78 28.14 -8.03
N ILE A 421 49.46 27.68 -6.81
CA ILE A 421 50.42 27.61 -5.72
C ILE A 421 51.27 26.34 -5.92
N PRO A 422 52.61 26.44 -5.99
CA PRO A 422 53.48 25.27 -6.13
C PRO A 422 53.28 24.31 -4.96
N ARG A 423 53.04 23.02 -5.24
CA ARG A 423 52.91 21.99 -4.19
C ARG A 423 54.28 21.69 -3.59
N PRO A 424 54.51 21.92 -2.28
CA PRO A 424 55.78 21.58 -1.66
C PRO A 424 55.90 20.06 -1.52
N VAL A 425 57.09 19.53 -1.82
CA VAL A 425 57.42 18.12 -1.55
C VAL A 425 57.92 18.03 -0.10
N VAL A 426 57.00 17.95 0.86
CA VAL A 426 57.35 17.75 2.28
C VAL A 426 57.47 16.24 2.57
N GLN A 427 58.59 15.80 3.16
CA GLN A 427 58.80 14.41 3.54
C GLN A 427 57.73 13.95 4.56
N VAL A 428 57.32 12.67 4.49
CA VAL A 428 56.20 12.11 5.27
C VAL A 428 56.47 12.12 6.79
N ARG A 429 57.75 12.18 7.19
CA ARG A 429 58.20 11.99 8.58
C ARG A 429 57.99 13.22 9.48
N ASP A 430 57.96 14.42 8.89
CA ASP A 430 57.89 15.70 9.63
C ASP A 430 56.46 16.28 9.66
N ARG A 431 55.44 15.47 9.35
CA ARG A 431 54.05 15.94 9.28
C ARG A 431 53.34 15.80 10.62
N PRO A 432 52.72 16.88 11.14
CA PRO A 432 52.03 16.84 12.41
C PRO A 432 50.84 15.86 12.37
N VAL A 433 50.66 15.15 13.48
CA VAL A 433 49.50 14.26 13.66
C VAL A 433 48.28 15.13 13.94
N ARG A 434 47.27 15.03 13.09
CA ARG A 434 46.00 15.77 13.18
C ARG A 434 44.89 14.95 13.81
N LEU A 435 44.84 13.64 13.52
CA LEU A 435 43.76 12.78 13.99
C LEU A 435 44.30 11.43 14.48
N MET A 436 44.13 11.15 15.77
CA MET A 436 44.52 9.88 16.36
C MET A 436 43.59 8.75 15.89
N LEU A 437 44.07 7.50 15.98
CA LEU A 437 43.34 6.32 15.50
C LEU A 437 41.88 6.21 16.03
N PRO A 438 41.59 6.43 17.34
CA PRO A 438 40.21 6.36 17.83
C PRO A 438 39.28 7.38 17.16
N PHE A 439 39.77 8.59 16.88
CA PHE A 439 38.99 9.63 16.21
C PHE A 439 38.82 9.38 14.71
N ARG A 440 39.79 8.72 14.08
CA ARG A 440 39.65 8.25 12.69
C ARG A 440 38.56 7.19 12.58
N ILE A 441 38.51 6.25 13.52
CA ILE A 441 37.44 5.24 13.60
C ILE A 441 36.10 5.92 13.86
N ALA A 442 36.02 6.83 14.84
CA ALA A 442 34.81 7.58 15.14
C ALA A 442 34.31 8.39 13.93
N HIS A 443 35.22 9.04 13.19
CA HIS A 443 34.90 9.73 11.95
C HIS A 443 34.39 8.76 10.87
N GLY A 444 35.02 7.59 10.70
CA GLY A 444 34.55 6.56 9.77
C GLY A 444 33.14 6.07 10.09
N VAL A 445 32.85 5.83 11.38
CA VAL A 445 31.50 5.47 11.87
C VAL A 445 30.52 6.60 11.60
N LEU A 446 30.89 7.86 11.88
CA LEU A 446 30.09 9.05 11.61
C LEU A 446 29.76 9.17 10.11
N ALA A 447 30.76 9.03 9.24
CA ALA A 447 30.56 9.13 7.79
C ALA A 447 29.64 8.03 7.26
N LEU A 448 29.88 6.78 7.64
CA LEU A 448 29.07 5.64 7.19
C LEU A 448 27.63 5.73 7.72
N SER A 449 27.46 6.10 8.99
CA SER A 449 26.14 6.29 9.58
C SER A 449 25.38 7.45 8.93
N PHE A 450 26.03 8.59 8.70
CA PHE A 450 25.43 9.74 8.02
C PHE A 450 24.96 9.39 6.60
N ILE A 451 25.80 8.74 5.79
CA ILE A 451 25.42 8.31 4.42
C ILE A 451 24.23 7.36 4.47
N THR A 452 24.24 6.40 5.40
CA THR A 452 23.13 5.45 5.57
C THR A 452 21.85 6.18 5.97
N LEU A 453 21.91 7.14 6.90
CA LEU A 453 20.77 7.95 7.33
C LEU A 453 20.18 8.79 6.19
N VAL A 454 21.04 9.41 5.38
CA VAL A 454 20.64 10.20 4.21
C VAL A 454 19.91 9.32 3.19
N ILE A 455 20.52 8.19 2.79
CA ILE A 455 19.93 7.29 1.79
C ILE A 455 18.59 6.73 2.31
N THR A 456 18.58 6.20 3.53
CA THR A 456 17.35 5.60 4.10
C THR A 456 16.26 6.62 4.39
N GLY A 457 16.63 7.84 4.81
CA GLY A 457 15.69 8.92 5.09
C GLY A 457 15.04 9.47 3.82
N PHE A 458 15.83 9.81 2.80
CA PHE A 458 15.27 10.28 1.53
C PHE A 458 14.49 9.18 0.79
N ALA A 459 14.85 7.90 0.96
CA ALA A 459 14.09 6.79 0.38
C ALA A 459 12.63 6.77 0.84
N LEU A 460 12.36 7.20 2.08
CA LEU A 460 10.98 7.34 2.58
C LEU A 460 10.24 8.48 1.90
N LYS A 461 10.89 9.63 1.64
CA LYS A 461 10.24 10.79 0.98
C LYS A 461 10.00 10.55 -0.51
N TYR A 462 10.91 9.83 -1.18
CA TYR A 462 10.89 9.63 -2.63
C TYR A 462 10.86 8.13 -3.00
N PRO A 463 9.81 7.38 -2.62
CA PRO A 463 9.77 5.93 -2.78
C PRO A 463 9.80 5.45 -4.23
N GLU A 464 9.31 6.27 -5.16
CA GLU A 464 9.29 5.99 -6.60
C GLU A 464 10.66 6.15 -7.28
N SER A 465 11.68 6.61 -6.55
CA SER A 465 13.01 6.81 -7.12
C SER A 465 13.72 5.48 -7.39
N TRP A 466 14.45 5.40 -8.50
CA TRP A 466 15.17 4.18 -8.92
C TRP A 466 16.12 3.62 -7.85
N TRP A 467 16.74 4.48 -7.05
CA TRP A 467 17.68 4.09 -5.99
C TRP A 467 16.99 3.69 -4.68
N ALA A 468 15.72 4.09 -4.48
CA ALA A 468 14.92 3.70 -3.32
C ALA A 468 14.28 2.32 -3.50
N ALA A 469 13.98 1.93 -4.74
CA ALA A 469 13.28 0.68 -5.07
C ALA A 469 13.93 -0.59 -4.46
N PRO A 470 15.26 -0.81 -4.49
CA PRO A 470 15.88 -2.00 -3.88
C PRO A 470 15.72 -2.06 -2.36
N LEU A 471 15.72 -0.90 -1.69
CA LEU A 471 15.52 -0.79 -0.24
C LEU A 471 14.05 -1.04 0.13
N LEU A 472 13.12 -0.56 -0.69
CA LEU A 472 11.68 -0.62 -0.42
C LEU A 472 11.01 -1.90 -0.88
N GLY A 473 11.57 -2.61 -1.87
CA GLY A 473 11.04 -3.90 -2.33
C GLY A 473 11.04 -5.00 -1.26
N LEU A 474 11.81 -4.83 -0.19
CA LEU A 474 11.83 -5.72 0.99
C LEU A 474 11.05 -5.15 2.19
N GLU A 475 10.54 -3.92 2.09
CA GLU A 475 9.84 -3.24 3.17
C GLU A 475 8.52 -3.95 3.51
N GLU A 476 7.81 -4.48 2.49
CA GLU A 476 6.59 -5.28 2.66
C GLU A 476 6.80 -6.52 3.55
N LYS A 477 8.03 -7.02 3.66
CA LYS A 477 8.37 -8.26 4.38
C LYS A 477 9.14 -8.03 5.67
N VAL A 478 10.10 -7.10 5.71
CA VAL A 478 11.09 -7.01 6.82
C VAL A 478 11.29 -5.59 7.37
N ALA A 479 10.59 -4.57 6.87
CA ALA A 479 10.76 -3.17 7.30
C ALA A 479 12.26 -2.73 7.32
N LEU A 480 13.03 -3.19 6.35
CA LEU A 480 14.49 -3.11 6.30
C LEU A 480 14.99 -1.67 6.41
N ARG A 481 14.36 -0.73 5.69
CA ARG A 481 14.77 0.68 5.67
C ARG A 481 14.65 1.30 7.06
N GLY A 482 13.57 1.02 7.78
CA GLY A 482 13.35 1.50 9.14
C GLY A 482 14.43 1.00 10.12
N TRP A 483 14.81 -0.27 10.01
CA TRP A 483 15.88 -0.86 10.84
C TRP A 483 17.25 -0.24 10.54
N LEU A 484 17.60 -0.09 9.26
CA LEU A 484 18.87 0.52 8.86
C LEU A 484 18.97 1.97 9.32
N HIS A 485 17.90 2.76 9.15
CA HIS A 485 17.87 4.16 9.58
C HIS A 485 18.10 4.29 11.09
N ARG A 486 17.39 3.50 11.90
CA ARG A 486 17.52 3.53 13.37
C ARG A 486 18.87 2.99 13.85
N GLY A 487 19.38 1.93 13.23
CA GLY A 487 20.70 1.38 13.54
C GLY A 487 21.81 2.38 13.26
N ALA A 488 21.75 3.06 12.11
CA ALA A 488 22.68 4.13 11.77
C ALA A 488 22.57 5.33 12.71
N ALA A 489 21.35 5.71 13.12
CA ALA A 489 21.13 6.77 14.11
C ALA A 489 21.80 6.44 15.44
N VAL A 490 21.63 5.22 15.95
CA VAL A 490 22.29 4.78 17.21
C VAL A 490 23.81 4.81 17.06
N ALA A 491 24.37 4.33 15.95
CA ALA A 491 25.81 4.39 15.71
C ALA A 491 26.34 5.83 15.70
N MET A 492 25.63 6.76 15.05
CA MET A 492 25.98 8.18 15.03
C MET A 492 25.91 8.81 16.43
N LEU A 493 24.86 8.50 17.20
CA LEU A 493 24.71 8.99 18.58
C LEU A 493 25.79 8.45 19.52
N LEU A 494 26.21 7.20 19.35
CA LEU A 494 27.32 6.62 20.10
C LEU A 494 28.66 7.28 19.75
N ALA A 495 28.91 7.57 18.46
CA ALA A 495 30.10 8.30 18.04
C ALA A 495 30.11 9.73 18.61
N PHE A 496 28.95 10.40 18.60
CA PHE A 496 28.77 11.72 19.20
C PHE A 496 28.99 11.69 20.72
N ALA A 497 28.40 10.71 21.43
CA ALA A 497 28.59 10.54 22.87
C ALA A 497 30.04 10.25 23.24
N PHE A 498 30.73 9.41 22.45
CA PHE A 498 32.16 9.14 22.61
C PHE A 498 32.99 10.42 22.48
N HIS A 499 32.72 11.24 21.46
CA HIS A 499 33.39 12.53 21.27
C HIS A 499 33.18 13.48 22.46
N PHE A 500 31.93 13.64 22.92
CA PHE A 500 31.63 14.48 24.08
C PHE A 500 32.25 13.97 25.37
N ALA A 501 32.19 12.66 25.63
CA ALA A 501 32.82 12.05 26.79
C ALA A 501 34.34 12.29 26.79
N HIS A 502 35.00 12.17 25.63
CA HIS A 502 36.41 12.46 25.52
C HIS A 502 36.74 13.93 25.80
N VAL A 503 35.97 14.88 25.27
CA VAL A 503 36.14 16.33 25.54
C VAL A 503 35.92 16.67 27.02
N ILE A 504 35.03 15.96 27.70
CA ILE A 504 34.79 16.12 29.14
C ILE A 504 35.99 15.59 29.94
N VAL A 505 36.56 14.45 29.58
CA VAL A 505 37.64 13.80 30.34
C VAL A 505 39.01 14.43 30.05
N ASP A 506 39.34 14.69 28.79
CA ASP A 506 40.66 15.17 28.36
C ASP A 506 40.72 16.70 28.36
N ARG A 507 41.59 17.27 29.21
CA ARG A 507 41.80 18.72 29.31
C ARG A 507 42.36 19.33 28.02
N LYS A 508 43.21 18.61 27.30
CA LYS A 508 43.76 19.06 26.01
C LYS A 508 42.68 19.07 24.93
N ALA A 509 41.86 18.03 24.86
CA ALA A 509 40.71 18.00 23.96
C ALA A 509 39.73 19.14 24.25
N ARG A 510 39.47 19.42 25.53
CA ARG A 510 38.66 20.57 25.94
C ARG A 510 39.24 21.91 25.49
N ALA A 511 40.54 22.11 25.63
CA ALA A 511 41.21 23.32 25.18
C ALA A 511 41.09 23.49 23.65
N ILE A 512 41.25 22.40 22.89
CA ILE A 512 41.06 22.40 21.42
C ILE A 512 39.62 22.79 21.07
N ILE A 513 38.60 22.21 21.71
CA ILE A 513 37.20 22.55 21.46
C ILE A 513 36.86 23.98 21.87
N MET A 514 37.41 24.49 22.97
CA MET A 514 37.25 25.91 23.33
C MET A 514 37.87 26.83 22.28
N GLY A 515 38.97 26.42 21.64
CA GLY A 515 39.54 27.10 20.48
C GLY A 515 38.73 26.99 19.18
N MET A 516 37.75 26.07 19.11
CA MET A 516 36.81 25.96 17.99
C MET A 516 35.64 26.93 18.09
N LEU A 517 35.48 27.63 19.22
CA LEU A 517 34.45 28.66 19.34
C LEU A 517 34.78 29.88 18.46
N PRO A 518 33.77 30.52 17.84
CA PRO A 518 33.99 31.72 17.05
C PRO A 518 34.62 32.85 17.88
N SER A 519 35.60 33.52 17.29
CA SER A 519 36.36 34.62 17.88
C SER A 519 36.42 35.80 16.90
N LEU A 520 36.77 36.99 17.40
CA LEU A 520 36.94 38.18 16.55
C LEU A 520 38.07 38.00 15.51
N HIS A 521 39.03 37.10 15.78
CA HIS A 521 40.07 36.74 14.84
C HIS A 521 39.51 36.04 13.60
N ASP A 522 38.44 35.26 13.72
CA ASP A 522 37.83 34.56 12.57
C ASP A 522 37.21 35.56 11.58
N VAL A 523 36.62 36.65 12.08
CA VAL A 523 36.12 37.75 11.23
C VAL A 523 37.26 38.44 10.47
N HIS A 524 38.41 38.59 11.13
CA HIS A 524 39.60 39.12 10.49
C HIS A 524 40.10 38.16 9.39
N GLU A 525 40.25 36.87 9.69
CA GLU A 525 40.66 35.83 8.72
C GLU A 525 39.75 35.82 7.49
N VAL A 526 38.42 35.84 7.69
CA VAL A 526 37.44 35.93 6.60
C VAL A 526 37.69 37.18 5.76
N LYS A 527 37.84 38.36 6.39
CA LYS A 527 38.08 39.61 5.65
C LYS A 527 39.37 39.55 4.84
N GLU A 528 40.44 38.97 5.38
CA GLU A 528 41.71 38.83 4.68
C GLU A 528 41.61 37.86 3.49
N LYS A 529 40.96 36.71 3.66
CA LYS A 529 40.69 35.75 2.59
C LYS A 529 39.83 36.34 1.49
N PHE A 530 38.77 37.07 1.81
CA PHE A 530 37.95 37.75 0.81
C PHE A 530 38.73 38.85 0.07
N ARG A 531 39.61 39.60 0.74
CA ARG A 531 40.51 40.55 0.05
C ARG A 531 41.42 39.82 -0.94
N TRP A 532 41.92 38.65 -0.57
CA TRP A 532 42.72 37.81 -1.47
C TRP A 532 41.90 37.25 -2.64
N TYR A 533 40.68 36.77 -2.41
CA TYR A 533 39.78 36.28 -3.47
C TYR A 533 39.49 37.34 -4.55
N PHE A 534 39.33 38.61 -4.14
CA PHE A 534 39.14 39.74 -5.06
C PHE A 534 40.44 40.34 -5.60
N GLY A 535 41.60 39.74 -5.30
CA GLY A 535 42.90 40.21 -5.78
C GLY A 535 43.38 41.52 -5.14
N LYS A 536 42.75 41.98 -4.05
CA LYS A 536 43.17 43.15 -3.26
C LYS A 536 44.36 42.86 -2.33
N ARG A 537 44.83 41.61 -2.32
CA ARG A 537 46.02 41.12 -1.63
C ARG A 537 46.75 40.14 -2.55
N ALA A 538 48.08 40.23 -2.61
CA ALA A 538 48.89 39.43 -3.52
C ALA A 538 49.22 38.05 -2.93
N ASP A 539 49.59 38.01 -1.65
CA ASP A 539 49.93 36.82 -0.89
C ASP A 539 48.68 36.12 -0.33
N MET A 540 48.72 34.78 -0.30
CA MET A 540 47.68 33.99 0.35
C MET A 540 47.77 34.20 1.87
N PRO A 541 46.69 34.65 2.54
CA PRO A 541 46.71 34.82 3.99
C PRO A 541 46.89 33.47 4.67
N LYS A 542 47.80 33.42 5.65
CA LYS A 542 47.97 32.24 6.49
C LYS A 542 46.82 32.15 7.47
N SER A 543 46.31 30.94 7.65
CA SER A 543 45.23 30.62 8.57
C SER A 543 45.81 30.07 9.87
N PRO A 544 45.16 30.31 11.02
CA PRO A 544 45.55 29.67 12.27
C PRO A 544 45.41 28.14 12.16
N PRO A 545 45.99 27.36 13.09
CA PRO A 545 45.93 25.89 13.05
C PRO A 545 44.52 25.29 12.95
N LEU A 546 43.51 26.01 13.44
CA LEU A 546 42.07 25.75 13.26
C LEU A 546 41.46 26.93 12.51
N SER A 547 41.18 26.77 11.22
CA SER A 547 40.65 27.87 10.39
C SER A 547 39.16 28.09 10.64
N TYR A 548 38.65 29.27 10.28
CA TYR A 548 37.22 29.54 10.38
C TYR A 548 36.35 28.53 9.60
N VAL A 549 36.87 27.95 8.51
CA VAL A 549 36.17 26.93 7.70
C VAL A 549 35.93 25.67 8.53
N GLU A 550 36.97 25.20 9.23
CA GLU A 550 36.91 23.99 10.05
C GLU A 550 36.05 24.21 11.31
N LYS A 551 36.12 25.42 11.89
CA LYS A 551 35.26 25.80 13.02
C LYS A 551 33.77 25.81 12.64
N MET A 552 33.45 26.39 11.48
CA MET A 552 32.09 26.43 10.95
C MET A 552 31.56 25.02 10.66
N GLU A 553 32.37 24.15 10.05
CA GLU A 553 32.01 22.74 9.81
C GLU A 553 31.73 21.99 11.11
N TYR A 554 32.60 22.14 12.11
CA TYR A 554 32.43 21.49 13.41
C TYR A 554 31.16 21.97 14.11
N LEU A 555 30.94 23.29 14.18
CA LEU A 555 29.76 23.86 14.84
C LEU A 555 28.46 23.44 14.13
N ALA A 556 28.45 23.46 12.80
CA ALA A 556 27.32 23.00 12.00
C ALA A 556 27.03 21.51 12.23
N LEU A 557 28.07 20.66 12.27
CA LEU A 557 27.92 19.23 12.55
C LEU A 557 27.35 18.99 13.96
N VAL A 558 27.89 19.65 14.99
CA VAL A 558 27.43 19.48 16.37
C VAL A 558 25.99 19.95 16.52
N TRP A 559 25.67 21.14 16.02
CA TRP A 559 24.30 21.66 16.03
C TRP A 559 23.33 20.76 15.28
N GLY A 560 23.66 20.41 14.03
CA GLY A 560 22.84 19.55 13.19
C GLY A 560 22.62 18.19 13.85
N THR A 561 23.64 17.60 14.47
CA THR A 561 23.49 16.31 15.19
C THR A 561 22.52 16.43 16.36
N ILE A 562 22.57 17.53 17.14
CA ILE A 562 21.64 17.75 18.26
C ILE A 562 20.20 17.90 17.74
N VAL A 563 19.98 18.73 16.72
CA VAL A 563 18.65 18.97 16.13
C VAL A 563 18.09 17.66 15.55
N MET A 564 18.90 16.92 14.79
CA MET A 564 18.51 15.63 14.20
C MET A 564 18.24 14.57 15.27
N ALA A 565 19.01 14.54 16.36
CA ALA A 565 18.80 13.63 17.48
C ALA A 565 17.49 13.92 18.21
N LEU A 566 17.21 15.19 18.54
CA LEU A 566 16.01 15.60 19.27
C LEU A 566 14.75 15.34 18.44
N THR A 567 14.75 15.79 17.18
CA THR A 567 13.62 15.58 16.27
C THR A 567 13.43 14.09 15.94
N GLY A 568 14.53 13.37 15.68
CA GLY A 568 14.50 11.93 15.42
C GLY A 568 13.99 11.13 16.62
N PHE A 569 14.37 11.49 17.84
CA PHE A 569 13.84 10.88 19.07
C PHE A 569 12.34 11.08 19.19
N MET A 570 11.84 12.30 18.96
CA MET A 570 10.40 12.58 19.01
C MET A 570 9.61 11.77 17.97
N LEU A 571 10.17 11.57 16.78
CA LEU A 571 9.54 10.79 15.71
C LEU A 571 9.64 9.27 15.94
N TRP A 572 10.75 8.79 16.51
CA TRP A 572 10.91 7.38 16.85
C TRP A 572 9.96 6.99 17.98
N PHE A 573 9.89 7.78 19.05
CA PHE A 573 9.01 7.54 20.19
C PHE A 573 7.69 8.33 20.05
N ASN A 574 7.00 8.16 18.92
CA ASN A 574 5.80 8.95 18.58
C ASN A 574 4.69 8.87 19.63
N ASN A 575 4.41 7.71 20.22
CA ASN A 575 3.38 7.56 21.25
C ASN A 575 3.74 8.38 22.48
N TRP A 576 5.01 8.35 22.91
CA TRP A 576 5.47 9.20 24.00
C TRP A 576 5.34 10.69 23.62
N THR A 577 5.71 11.08 22.41
CA THR A 577 5.57 12.46 21.94
C THR A 577 4.12 12.91 21.95
N LEU A 578 3.20 12.08 21.46
CA LEU A 578 1.76 12.38 21.39
C LEU A 578 1.08 12.34 22.78
N SER A 579 1.56 11.50 23.70
CA SER A 579 1.11 11.49 25.10
C SER A 579 1.57 12.72 25.88
N ASN A 580 2.71 13.31 25.54
CA ASN A 580 3.29 14.43 26.29
C ASN A 580 3.01 15.79 25.63
N PHE A 581 2.99 15.86 24.30
CA PHE A 581 2.89 17.09 23.53
C PHE A 581 1.69 17.09 22.57
N PRO A 582 1.18 18.27 22.17
CA PRO A 582 0.19 18.38 21.11
C PRO A 582 0.71 17.85 19.77
N LYS A 583 -0.20 17.38 18.89
CA LYS A 583 0.14 16.84 17.55
C LYS A 583 1.08 17.74 16.74
N TRP A 584 0.88 19.06 16.76
CA TRP A 584 1.68 19.99 15.96
C TRP A 584 3.19 19.93 16.28
N VAL A 585 3.59 19.45 17.46
CA VAL A 585 5.00 19.22 17.81
C VAL A 585 5.58 18.07 16.98
N SER A 586 4.82 17.00 16.75
CA SER A 586 5.22 15.92 15.85
C SER A 586 5.34 16.40 14.40
N ASP A 587 4.43 17.26 13.97
CA ASP A 587 4.46 17.87 12.63
C ASP A 587 5.71 18.77 12.48
N LEU A 588 5.98 19.61 13.50
CA LEU A 588 7.17 20.45 13.55
C LEU A 588 8.46 19.63 13.51
N SER A 589 8.55 18.56 14.31
CA SER A 589 9.71 17.67 14.32
C SER A 589 9.94 17.03 12.96
N THR A 590 8.88 16.64 12.24
CA THR A 590 8.98 16.11 10.87
C THR A 590 9.57 17.16 9.92
N VAL A 591 9.08 18.40 9.98
CA VAL A 591 9.57 19.51 9.14
C VAL A 591 11.03 19.81 9.44
N ILE A 592 11.39 20.00 10.70
CA ILE A 592 12.77 20.31 11.10
C ILE A 592 13.70 19.16 10.70
N HIS A 593 13.35 17.91 11.01
CA HIS A 593 14.18 16.75 10.67
C HIS A 593 14.45 16.65 9.16
N PHE A 594 13.43 16.87 8.33
CA PHE A 594 13.57 16.81 6.88
C PHE A 594 14.42 17.95 6.32
N TYR A 595 14.15 19.20 6.70
CA TYR A 595 14.88 20.35 6.19
C TYR A 595 16.32 20.43 6.73
N GLU A 596 16.54 20.04 7.98
CA GLU A 596 17.88 19.91 8.54
C GLU A 596 18.67 18.81 7.83
N ALA A 597 18.05 17.67 7.50
CA ALA A 597 18.70 16.63 6.69
C ALA A 597 19.12 17.14 5.30
N ILE A 598 18.27 17.96 4.63
CA ILE A 598 18.63 18.61 3.36
C ILE A 598 19.81 19.57 3.56
N LEU A 599 19.73 20.46 4.56
CA LEU A 599 20.79 21.42 4.85
C LEU A 599 22.12 20.71 5.12
N ALA A 600 22.12 19.70 5.99
CA ALA A 600 23.31 18.93 6.35
C ALA A 600 23.89 18.18 5.13
N THR A 601 23.04 17.55 4.32
CA THR A 601 23.47 16.83 3.11
C THR A 601 24.12 17.79 2.11
N LEU A 602 23.47 18.92 1.82
CA LEU A 602 23.99 19.91 0.89
C LEU A 602 25.25 20.59 1.42
N ALA A 603 25.31 20.91 2.71
CA ALA A 603 26.51 21.48 3.33
C ALA A 603 27.70 20.51 3.24
N ILE A 604 27.49 19.21 3.47
CA ILE A 604 28.56 18.22 3.31
C ILE A 604 29.01 18.11 1.85
N LEU A 605 28.06 18.05 0.90
CA LEU A 605 28.39 17.92 -0.53
C LEU A 605 29.05 19.17 -1.12
N VAL A 606 28.60 20.36 -0.73
CA VAL A 606 29.06 21.62 -1.30
C VAL A 606 30.30 22.14 -0.58
N TRP A 607 30.28 22.12 0.74
CA TRP A 607 31.32 22.73 1.56
C TRP A 607 32.39 21.73 1.99
N HIS A 608 32.02 20.68 2.73
CA HIS A 608 32.99 19.72 3.25
C HIS A 608 33.73 18.97 2.12
N PHE A 609 32.99 18.44 1.14
CA PHE A 609 33.59 17.73 0.01
C PHE A 609 34.45 18.63 -0.88
N TYR A 610 34.16 19.93 -0.96
CA TYR A 610 35.03 20.86 -1.67
C TYR A 610 36.42 20.91 -1.02
N PHE A 611 36.49 21.13 0.30
CA PHE A 611 37.77 21.21 1.01
C PHE A 611 38.52 19.88 1.16
N VAL A 612 37.81 18.76 1.01
CA VAL A 612 38.40 17.42 1.10
C VAL A 612 38.83 16.88 -0.26
N PHE A 613 38.04 17.07 -1.33
CA PHE A 613 38.30 16.48 -2.64
C PHE A 613 38.75 17.48 -3.70
N LEU A 614 38.17 18.68 -3.72
CA LEU A 614 38.25 19.61 -4.86
C LEU A 614 39.22 20.78 -4.65
N ASP A 615 39.62 21.06 -3.42
CA ASP A 615 40.59 22.12 -3.13
C ASP A 615 41.92 21.82 -3.85
N PRO A 616 42.39 22.71 -4.75
CA PRO A 616 43.63 22.52 -5.52
C PRO A 616 44.86 22.18 -4.69
N LEU A 617 44.89 22.58 -3.40
CA LEU A 617 46.00 22.29 -2.50
C LEU A 617 46.09 20.81 -2.11
N VAL A 618 44.97 20.12 -1.99
CA VAL A 618 44.91 18.70 -1.55
C VAL A 618 44.38 17.75 -2.62
N TYR A 619 43.95 18.27 -3.77
CA TYR A 619 43.40 17.48 -4.87
C TYR A 619 44.33 16.31 -5.26
N PRO A 620 43.81 15.08 -5.37
CA PRO A 620 42.39 14.72 -5.42
C PRO A 620 41.72 14.40 -4.07
N LEU A 621 42.47 14.35 -2.96
CA LEU A 621 41.94 13.91 -1.67
C LEU A 621 42.81 14.35 -0.50
N ASP A 622 42.22 14.99 0.50
CA ASP A 622 42.81 15.16 1.83
C ASP A 622 42.80 13.82 2.58
N THR A 623 43.97 13.21 2.75
CA THR A 623 44.11 11.89 3.39
C THR A 623 44.25 11.95 4.90
N ALA A 624 44.06 13.11 5.54
CA ALA A 624 44.22 13.26 6.99
C ALA A 624 43.26 12.36 7.79
N PHE A 625 42.03 12.15 7.32
CA PHE A 625 41.08 11.22 7.96
C PHE A 625 41.49 9.74 7.84
N LEU A 626 42.25 9.38 6.79
CA LEU A 626 42.74 8.01 6.55
C LEU A 626 44.12 7.73 7.12
N THR A 627 44.99 8.73 7.25
CA THR A 627 46.37 8.53 7.70
C THR A 627 46.60 9.09 9.10
N GLY A 628 45.76 10.04 9.53
CA GLY A 628 45.91 10.79 10.77
C GLY A 628 46.94 11.92 10.68
N ARG A 629 47.59 12.13 9.53
CA ARG A 629 48.64 13.13 9.33
C ARG A 629 48.21 14.17 8.30
N GLU A 630 48.71 15.39 8.47
CA GLU A 630 48.44 16.50 7.56
C GLU A 630 49.00 16.26 6.14
N VAL A 631 48.30 16.79 5.13
CA VAL A 631 48.71 16.73 3.72
C VAL A 631 49.61 17.94 3.39
N PRO A 632 50.68 17.79 2.57
CA PRO A 632 51.64 18.87 2.29
C PRO A 632 51.04 20.17 1.74
N GLY A 633 49.93 20.08 1.01
CA GLY A 633 49.26 21.27 0.51
C GLY A 633 48.63 22.13 1.60
N ARG A 634 48.15 21.51 2.69
CA ARG A 634 47.52 22.23 3.82
C ARG A 634 48.53 23.01 4.66
N SER A 635 49.76 22.54 4.76
CA SER A 635 50.81 23.25 5.51
C SER A 635 51.20 24.58 4.86
N LEU A 636 50.87 24.81 3.59
CA LEU A 636 51.05 26.11 2.93
C LEU A 636 50.04 27.16 3.38
N GLU A 637 48.84 26.72 3.81
CA GLU A 637 47.77 27.60 4.24
C GLU A 637 47.80 27.88 5.74
N ARG A 638 48.61 27.14 6.50
CA ARG A 638 48.60 27.23 7.97
C ARG A 638 49.81 27.93 8.55
N GLU A 639 49.54 28.71 9.58
CA GLU A 639 50.54 29.24 10.49
C GLU A 639 50.73 28.24 11.63
N TYR A 640 51.96 27.75 11.78
CA TYR A 640 52.36 27.00 12.98
C TYR A 640 53.00 27.98 13.95
N PRO A 641 52.74 27.86 15.27
CA PRO A 641 53.54 28.56 16.26
C PRO A 641 55.01 28.22 15.99
N GLN A 642 55.88 29.24 15.90
CA GLN A 642 57.31 28.98 15.96
C GLN A 642 57.57 28.30 17.30
N GLU A 643 58.17 27.10 17.27
CA GLU A 643 58.82 26.57 18.46
C GLU A 643 59.86 27.65 18.86
N GLU A 644 59.68 28.27 20.03
CA GLU A 644 60.77 29.04 20.63
C GLU A 644 61.95 28.07 20.76
N ASN A 645 63.01 28.36 20.01
CA ASN A 645 64.28 27.68 20.17
C ASN A 645 64.80 28.00 21.58
N ASP A 646 64.49 27.14 22.55
CA ASP A 646 65.17 27.10 23.86
C ASP A 646 66.60 26.51 23.71
N GLU A 647 67.36 26.95 22.70
CA GLU A 647 68.75 26.56 22.45
C GLU A 647 69.74 27.75 22.54
N GLU A 648 69.37 28.86 23.17
CA GLU A 648 70.26 30.02 23.38
C GLU A 648 70.54 30.31 24.87
N SER A 649 70.94 29.29 25.65
CA SER A 649 71.54 29.54 26.98
C SER A 649 72.55 28.50 27.47
N CYS A 650 73.22 27.78 26.57
CA CYS A 650 74.32 26.88 26.95
C CYS A 650 75.56 27.12 26.09
N GLU A 651 76.28 28.19 26.39
CA GLU A 651 77.73 28.26 26.15
C GLU A 651 78.44 28.78 27.42
N PRO A 652 79.73 28.42 27.62
CA PRO A 652 80.29 28.11 28.93
C PRO A 652 81.00 29.31 29.58
N GLU A 653 80.88 29.44 30.89
CA GLU A 653 81.84 30.21 31.69
C GLU A 653 82.57 29.29 32.66
N ASP A 654 83.82 29.00 32.31
CA ASP A 654 84.82 28.48 33.22
C ASP A 654 85.25 29.57 34.21
N ALA A 655 85.59 29.12 35.43
CA ALA A 655 86.50 29.71 36.41
C ALA A 655 86.04 30.91 37.26
N GLU A 656 85.67 30.61 38.52
CA GLU A 656 86.32 31.19 39.71
C GLU A 656 85.99 30.36 40.98
N ALA A 657 86.90 29.45 41.34
CA ALA A 657 87.34 29.09 42.72
C ALA A 657 88.46 28.03 42.65
#